data_AF-A0A252CX38-F1
#
_entry.id   AF-A0A252CX38-F1
#
_cell.length_a   1.000
_cell.length_b   1.000
_cell.length_c   1.000
_cell.angle_alpha   90.00
_cell.angle_beta   90.00
_cell.angle_gamma   90.00
#
_symmetry.space_group_name_H-M   'P 1'
#
loop_
_entity.id
_entity.type
_entity.pdbx_description
1 polymer ?
#
loop_
_entity_poly.entity_id
_entity_poly.type
_entity_poly.pdbx_seq_one_letter_code
_entity_poly.pdbx_strand_id
1 'polypeptide(L)'
;MKKILILSANPKNTDRLRLDEEVREIQAGLERAKIREQFEMITKWAVRPEDLRRALLDHQPEIVHFSGHGEGDKGLVLEDDNGQLQLVSTESLGRLFRLFQDKIECVLLNACYSEAQAEAIHQHINYVVGMNQAIGDRAAIKFAVGFYDALGAGRSYDDAYEFERIAIELENIPEYSTPILKSRKLSVAQQPTQPEILPFPPSPFPLPVRLSEAEAPSPNSQPKRIFISYKRSVTPDEQVASQVHQALAQHHTVFIDQIITVGTRWAERIEAELHQADFLIVFLSEHSVHSEMVEAEIATANRLAKEQSGKPIILPVRLAYLEPFQYPLSAYLDGINWAIWRNAEDTPRLIAELMQAISGGELAIGEANKAELLQPRQASALPQPFASAQPISLEMPEGTMDGESQFYVERACDVLALNAIQRQGVTITIKGPRQMGKSSLLIRTCNAAMNAGKRVAFLDFQLFDQSALTNADLFFRQFCTWLTDEIEMADRVAEYWNLPLGNSQRCTRYIGRYLLKEFGQPLVLAMDEVERAFDTEFRSDFFGMLRSWHNNRATTPIWKQLDLALVTSTEPYQLIDNLNQSPFNVGEVIDLEDFTAAQVADLNRRHSSLLNANEEQQLMTLLNGHPYLVRLALYLIASQRLTTTELFAKATADNGPFGNHLRNHLFRLHSKAELVPSMLQVIRHNSCDDERVFFRLRGAGLVRREGRTVIPRCQLYADYFRENLRG
;
A
#
# COMPACT_ATOMS: atom_id res chain seq x y z
N MET A 1 -7.71 -27.42 -2.95
CA MET A 1 -6.52 -26.62 -2.63
C MET A 1 -6.03 -27.10 -1.27
N LYS A 2 -4.75 -27.42 -1.15
CA LYS A 2 -4.11 -27.89 0.09
C LYS A 2 -3.67 -26.69 0.93
N LYS A 3 -4.02 -26.67 2.20
CA LYS A 3 -3.62 -25.65 3.15
C LYS A 3 -2.31 -26.04 3.83
N ILE A 4 -1.36 -25.11 3.78
CA ILE A 4 -0.08 -25.19 4.49
C ILE A 4 -0.18 -24.26 5.70
N LEU A 5 -0.30 -24.83 6.90
CA LEU A 5 -0.30 -24.08 8.14
C LEU A 5 1.13 -23.98 8.68
N ILE A 6 1.72 -22.79 8.62
CA ILE A 6 3.03 -22.49 9.20
C ILE A 6 2.86 -21.87 10.58
N LEU A 7 3.47 -22.51 11.57
CA LEU A 7 3.41 -22.15 12.99
C LEU A 7 4.82 -21.79 13.44
N SER A 8 5.01 -20.54 13.87
CA SER A 8 6.30 -20.02 14.29
C SER A 8 6.27 -19.54 15.73
N ALA A 9 7.25 -19.96 16.54
CA ALA A 9 7.39 -19.52 17.93
C ALA A 9 8.84 -19.09 18.23
N ASN A 10 9.01 -17.88 18.80
CA ASN A 10 10.32 -17.31 19.09
C ASN A 10 10.34 -16.67 20.49
N PRO A 11 10.25 -17.48 21.56
CA PRO A 11 10.12 -16.95 22.91
C PRO A 11 11.27 -16.02 23.30
N LYS A 12 10.95 -14.93 24.01
CA LYS A 12 11.88 -13.83 24.33
C LYS A 12 13.11 -14.26 25.12
N ASN A 13 13.05 -15.39 25.82
CA ASN A 13 14.14 -15.96 26.63
C ASN A 13 14.90 -17.09 25.91
N THR A 14 14.80 -17.18 24.59
CA THR A 14 15.57 -18.10 23.74
C THR A 14 16.40 -17.32 22.71
N ASP A 15 17.33 -17.99 22.04
CA ASP A 15 18.07 -17.36 20.95
C ASP A 15 17.13 -17.01 19.79
N ARG A 16 17.28 -15.82 19.23
CA ARG A 16 16.36 -15.35 18.19
C ARG A 16 16.63 -16.05 16.87
N LEU A 17 15.68 -16.85 16.41
CA LEU A 17 15.69 -17.47 15.08
C LEU A 17 15.14 -16.53 14.00
N ARG A 18 15.59 -16.69 12.76
CA ARG A 18 15.10 -15.93 11.59
C ARG A 18 13.84 -16.53 10.95
N LEU A 19 12.80 -16.70 11.76
CA LEU A 19 11.53 -17.32 11.35
C LEU A 19 10.81 -16.49 10.27
N ASP A 20 10.95 -15.17 10.32
CA ASP A 20 10.43 -14.22 9.32
C ASP A 20 11.09 -14.40 7.95
N GLU A 21 12.40 -14.62 7.92
CA GLU A 21 13.14 -14.99 6.72
C GLU A 21 12.62 -16.32 6.17
N GLU A 22 12.49 -17.35 7.01
CA GLU A 22 12.00 -18.66 6.58
C GLU A 22 10.62 -18.60 5.89
N VAL A 23 9.62 -18.00 6.54
CA VAL A 23 8.27 -17.90 5.97
C VAL A 23 8.26 -17.07 4.69
N ARG A 24 9.01 -15.96 4.64
CA ARG A 24 9.09 -15.11 3.44
C ARG A 24 9.67 -15.89 2.27
N GLU A 25 10.73 -16.65 2.49
CA GLU A 25 11.35 -17.42 1.41
C GLU A 25 10.45 -18.59 0.96
N ILE A 26 9.73 -19.26 1.87
CA ILE A 26 8.73 -20.29 1.53
C ILE A 26 7.60 -19.68 0.68
N GLN A 27 7.05 -18.53 1.09
CA GLN A 27 6.01 -17.82 0.34
C GLN A 27 6.50 -17.46 -1.07
N ALA A 28 7.69 -16.88 -1.17
CA ALA A 28 8.29 -16.51 -2.45
C ALA A 28 8.52 -17.74 -3.35
N GLY A 29 8.86 -18.89 -2.77
CA GLY A 29 8.99 -20.17 -3.49
C GLY A 29 7.66 -20.65 -4.06
N LEU A 30 6.63 -20.69 -3.21
CA LEU A 30 5.27 -21.07 -3.60
C LEU A 30 4.65 -20.13 -4.65
N GLU A 31 4.93 -18.83 -4.60
CA GLU A 31 4.44 -17.85 -5.61
C GLU A 31 5.05 -18.10 -7.01
N ARG A 32 6.29 -18.60 -7.05
CA ARG A 32 7.00 -18.98 -8.27
C ARG A 32 6.64 -20.39 -8.75
N ALA A 33 5.93 -21.17 -7.94
CA ALA A 33 5.60 -22.55 -8.22
C ALA A 33 4.64 -22.71 -9.42
N LYS A 34 4.82 -23.77 -10.21
CA LYS A 34 4.00 -24.05 -11.39
C LYS A 34 2.55 -24.37 -11.06
N ILE A 35 2.30 -24.97 -9.89
CA ILE A 35 0.97 -25.34 -9.41
C ILE A 35 0.57 -24.55 -8.15
N ARG A 36 1.01 -23.29 -8.05
CA ARG A 36 0.71 -22.41 -6.90
C ARG A 36 -0.76 -22.36 -6.51
N GLU A 37 -1.68 -22.40 -7.48
CA GLU A 37 -3.13 -22.38 -7.27
C GLU A 37 -3.66 -23.61 -6.52
N GLN A 38 -2.82 -24.62 -6.28
CA GLN A 38 -3.17 -25.79 -5.48
C GLN A 38 -2.83 -25.63 -4.00
N PHE A 39 -2.13 -24.57 -3.60
CA PHE A 39 -1.67 -24.36 -2.23
C PHE A 39 -2.18 -23.03 -1.66
N GLU A 40 -2.62 -23.05 -0.41
CA GLU A 40 -2.96 -21.87 0.39
C GLU A 40 -2.01 -21.83 1.60
N MET A 41 -1.20 -20.77 1.74
CA MET A 41 -0.29 -20.64 2.86
C MET A 41 -0.91 -19.80 3.99
N ILE A 42 -0.97 -20.36 5.19
CA ILE A 42 -1.55 -19.75 6.38
C ILE A 42 -0.45 -19.67 7.42
N THR A 43 -0.10 -18.46 7.89
CA THR A 43 0.96 -18.28 8.88
C THR A 43 0.41 -17.82 10.23
N LYS A 44 0.92 -18.40 11.31
CA LYS A 44 0.70 -17.94 12.69
C LYS A 44 2.05 -17.69 13.36
N TRP A 45 2.18 -16.50 13.93
CA TRP A 45 3.39 -16.04 14.63
C TRP A 45 3.18 -16.08 16.13
N ALA A 46 4.28 -16.10 16.88
CA ALA A 46 4.27 -16.12 18.35
C ALA A 46 3.34 -17.19 18.93
N VAL A 47 3.37 -18.39 18.34
CA VAL A 47 2.37 -19.43 18.59
C VAL A 47 2.47 -19.93 20.03
N ARG A 48 1.37 -19.79 20.79
CA ARG A 48 1.17 -20.43 22.10
C ARG A 48 0.48 -21.78 21.96
N PRO A 49 0.50 -22.67 22.96
CA PRO A 49 -0.14 -23.99 22.85
C PRO A 49 -1.65 -23.92 22.54
N GLU A 50 -2.34 -22.88 23.01
CA GLU A 50 -3.75 -22.67 22.64
C GLU A 50 -3.93 -22.26 21.18
N ASP A 51 -3.01 -21.47 20.64
CA ASP A 51 -3.01 -21.00 19.26
C ASP A 51 -2.71 -22.17 18.31
N LEU A 52 -1.77 -23.05 18.67
CA LEU A 52 -1.50 -24.31 17.95
C LEU A 52 -2.78 -25.14 17.81
N ARG A 53 -3.49 -25.38 18.92
CA ARG A 53 -4.73 -26.18 18.90
C ARG A 53 -5.84 -25.50 18.11
N ARG A 54 -6.01 -24.19 18.25
CA ARG A 54 -7.05 -23.42 17.53
C ARG A 54 -6.77 -23.37 16.04
N ALA A 55 -5.52 -23.10 15.64
CA ALA A 55 -5.15 -23.02 14.24
C ALA A 55 -5.40 -24.34 13.49
N LEU A 56 -5.14 -25.49 14.13
CA LEU A 56 -5.49 -26.80 13.56
C LEU A 56 -7.00 -26.99 13.40
N LEU A 57 -7.81 -26.51 14.34
CA LEU A 57 -9.28 -26.59 14.28
C LEU A 57 -9.88 -25.67 13.23
N ASP A 58 -9.43 -24.42 13.19
CA ASP A 58 -10.00 -23.36 12.35
C ASP A 58 -9.66 -23.58 10.88
N HIS A 59 -8.42 -24.00 10.60
CA HIS A 59 -7.92 -24.08 9.24
C HIS A 59 -7.99 -25.50 8.64
N GLN A 60 -8.03 -26.54 9.48
CA GLN A 60 -8.00 -27.96 9.08
C GLN A 60 -6.99 -28.25 7.96
N PRO A 61 -5.68 -27.98 8.18
CA PRO A 61 -4.69 -28.03 7.12
C PRO A 61 -4.30 -29.45 6.69
N GLU A 62 -3.91 -29.62 5.43
CA GLU A 62 -3.30 -30.85 4.92
C GLU A 62 -1.80 -30.91 5.20
N ILE A 63 -1.12 -29.76 5.33
CA ILE A 63 0.32 -29.70 5.65
C ILE A 63 0.53 -28.78 6.85
N VAL A 64 1.28 -29.25 7.84
CA VAL A 64 1.66 -28.43 9.01
C VAL A 64 3.17 -28.26 9.04
N HIS A 65 3.62 -27.01 9.11
CA HIS A 65 5.01 -26.66 9.29
C HIS A 65 5.16 -26.01 10.66
N PHE A 66 6.07 -26.51 11.49
CA PHE A 66 6.49 -25.85 12.71
C PHE A 66 7.93 -25.35 12.54
N SER A 67 8.16 -24.06 12.78
CA SER A 67 9.50 -23.48 12.81
C SER A 67 9.74 -22.80 14.16
N GLY A 68 10.80 -23.22 14.85
CA GLY A 68 11.08 -22.73 16.20
C GLY A 68 12.09 -23.60 16.94
N HIS A 69 12.14 -23.44 18.25
CA HIS A 69 13.06 -24.22 19.08
C HIS A 69 12.50 -25.60 19.43
N GLY A 70 13.40 -26.55 19.64
CA GLY A 70 13.09 -27.89 20.14
C GLY A 70 14.05 -28.27 21.27
N GLU A 71 13.56 -29.02 22.26
CA GLU A 71 14.34 -29.41 23.44
C GLU A 71 14.50 -30.95 23.51
N GLY A 72 14.82 -31.57 22.37
CA GLY A 72 14.99 -33.02 22.24
C GLY A 72 13.73 -33.78 22.64
N ASP A 73 13.85 -34.88 23.38
CA ASP A 73 12.72 -35.71 23.80
C ASP A 73 11.65 -34.97 24.62
N LYS A 74 12.00 -33.80 25.18
CA LYS A 74 11.10 -33.04 26.05
C LYS A 74 9.95 -32.38 25.29
N GLY A 75 10.14 -31.94 24.04
CA GLY A 75 9.08 -31.27 23.29
C GLY A 75 9.54 -30.17 22.34
N LEU A 76 8.54 -29.51 21.74
CA LEU A 76 8.71 -28.26 20.99
C LEU A 76 8.50 -27.06 21.92
N VAL A 77 9.21 -25.97 21.65
CA VAL A 77 9.17 -24.74 22.42
C VAL A 77 8.22 -23.75 21.76
N LEU A 78 7.14 -23.42 22.46
CA LEU A 78 6.14 -22.42 22.07
C LEU A 78 6.21 -21.22 23.04
N GLU A 79 5.37 -20.22 22.82
CA GLU A 79 5.24 -19.06 23.72
C GLU A 79 4.16 -19.28 24.79
N ASP A 80 4.32 -18.66 25.96
CA ASP A 80 3.25 -18.42 26.93
C ASP A 80 2.61 -17.03 26.73
N ASP A 81 1.64 -16.67 27.57
CA ASP A 81 0.94 -15.37 27.52
C ASP A 81 1.87 -14.15 27.75
N ASN A 82 3.09 -14.37 28.24
CA ASN A 82 4.10 -13.33 28.45
C ASN A 82 5.16 -13.30 27.31
N GLY A 83 5.05 -14.21 26.34
CA GLY A 83 6.04 -14.44 25.28
C GLY A 83 7.31 -15.14 25.79
N GLN A 84 7.22 -15.88 26.89
CA GLN A 84 8.31 -16.71 27.44
C GLN A 84 8.17 -18.16 26.96
N LEU A 85 9.27 -18.91 27.09
CA LEU A 85 9.33 -20.32 26.72
C LEU A 85 8.26 -21.14 27.45
N GLN A 86 7.41 -21.81 26.68
CA GLN A 86 6.50 -22.84 27.13
C GLN A 86 6.73 -24.13 26.33
N LEU A 87 7.12 -25.18 27.03
CA LEU A 87 7.39 -26.48 26.42
C LEU A 87 6.08 -27.27 26.18
N VAL A 88 5.91 -27.81 24.97
CA VAL A 88 4.83 -28.74 24.63
C VAL A 88 5.39 -30.14 24.43
N SER A 89 4.98 -31.07 25.28
CA SER A 89 5.56 -32.41 25.32
C SER A 89 5.33 -33.22 24.04
N THR A 90 6.28 -34.10 23.74
CA THR A 90 6.21 -35.08 22.64
C THR A 90 4.92 -35.92 22.67
N GLU A 91 4.53 -36.40 23.85
CA GLU A 91 3.32 -37.18 24.04
C GLU A 91 2.06 -36.37 23.72
N SER A 92 2.02 -35.10 24.15
CA SER A 92 0.91 -34.19 23.85
C SER A 92 0.79 -33.90 22.36
N LEU A 93 1.92 -33.69 21.66
CA LEU A 93 1.95 -33.46 20.21
C LEU A 93 1.44 -34.70 19.46
N GLY A 94 1.94 -35.90 19.77
CA GLY A 94 1.48 -37.14 19.14
C GLY A 94 -0.04 -37.34 19.32
N ARG A 95 -0.57 -37.10 20.53
CA ARG A 95 -2.01 -37.18 20.81
C ARG A 95 -2.82 -36.10 20.07
N LEU A 96 -2.29 -34.88 19.95
CA LEU A 96 -2.96 -33.80 19.23
C LEU A 96 -3.07 -34.14 17.74
N PHE A 97 -1.97 -34.49 17.08
CA PHE A 97 -1.97 -34.81 15.65
C PHE A 97 -2.77 -36.08 15.32
N ARG A 98 -2.88 -37.04 16.26
CA ARG A 98 -3.79 -38.18 16.13
C ARG A 98 -5.24 -37.76 15.85
N LEU A 99 -5.71 -36.65 16.45
CA LEU A 99 -7.08 -36.16 16.25
C LEU A 99 -7.33 -35.64 14.82
N PHE A 100 -6.26 -35.39 14.06
CA PHE A 100 -6.31 -34.85 12.70
C PHE A 100 -5.71 -35.82 11.67
N GLN A 101 -5.58 -37.11 12.00
CA GLN A 101 -4.97 -38.12 11.14
C GLN A 101 -5.66 -38.29 9.76
N ASP A 102 -6.95 -37.96 9.68
CA ASP A 102 -7.73 -38.04 8.44
C ASP A 102 -7.64 -36.77 7.57
N LYS A 103 -6.92 -35.74 8.05
CA LYS A 103 -6.78 -34.43 7.40
C LYS A 103 -5.33 -34.08 7.09
N ILE A 104 -4.45 -34.21 8.07
CA ILE A 104 -3.05 -33.85 7.92
C ILE A 104 -2.33 -34.98 7.17
N GLU A 105 -1.79 -34.65 6.02
CA GLU A 105 -1.01 -35.56 5.18
C GLU A 105 0.48 -35.52 5.57
N CYS A 106 0.99 -34.32 5.85
CA CYS A 106 2.42 -34.07 6.07
C CYS A 106 2.67 -33.09 7.22
N VAL A 107 3.67 -33.40 8.06
CA VAL A 107 4.16 -32.51 9.12
C VAL A 107 5.66 -32.28 8.96
N LEU A 108 6.09 -31.02 8.91
CA LEU A 108 7.50 -30.62 8.87
C LEU A 108 7.85 -29.89 10.17
N LEU A 109 8.77 -30.48 10.95
CA LEU A 109 9.23 -29.92 12.23
C LEU A 109 10.64 -29.34 12.09
N ASN A 110 10.72 -28.07 11.70
CA ASN A 110 11.97 -27.31 11.63
C ASN A 110 12.37 -26.77 13.00
N ALA A 111 12.77 -27.70 13.86
CA ALA A 111 13.20 -27.42 15.23
C ALA A 111 14.33 -28.37 15.63
N CYS A 112 15.31 -27.86 16.37
CA CYS A 112 16.46 -28.66 16.80
C CYS A 112 16.03 -29.93 17.55
N TYR A 113 16.63 -31.08 17.21
CA TYR A 113 16.34 -32.37 17.84
C TYR A 113 14.85 -32.79 17.82
N SER A 114 14.10 -32.40 16.78
CA SER A 114 12.67 -32.70 16.67
C SER A 114 12.32 -34.13 16.21
N GLU A 115 13.31 -35.03 16.04
CA GLU A 115 13.07 -36.40 15.57
C GLU A 115 12.16 -37.21 16.52
N ALA A 116 12.26 -37.02 17.83
CA ALA A 116 11.40 -37.72 18.80
C ALA A 116 9.92 -37.34 18.63
N GLN A 117 9.64 -36.07 18.36
CA GLN A 117 8.29 -35.59 18.03
C GLN A 117 7.84 -36.11 16.67
N ALA A 118 8.75 -36.15 15.70
CA ALA A 118 8.46 -36.71 14.39
C ALA A 118 8.04 -38.19 14.50
N GLU A 119 8.73 -39.00 15.32
CA GLU A 119 8.36 -40.40 15.57
C GLU A 119 6.98 -40.53 16.23
N ALA A 120 6.69 -39.72 17.25
CA ALA A 120 5.40 -39.73 17.92
C ALA A 120 4.24 -39.33 16.99
N ILE A 121 4.43 -38.33 16.13
CA ILE A 121 3.43 -37.89 15.16
C ILE A 121 3.28 -38.91 14.01
N HIS A 122 4.38 -39.54 13.58
CA HIS A 122 4.39 -40.54 12.51
C HIS A 122 3.62 -41.83 12.86
N GLN A 123 3.31 -42.06 14.14
CA GLN A 123 2.35 -43.10 14.53
C GLN A 123 0.95 -42.87 13.94
N HIS A 124 0.64 -41.65 13.51
CA HIS A 124 -0.68 -41.26 13.01
C HIS A 124 -0.63 -40.59 11.63
N ILE A 125 0.40 -39.79 11.34
CA ILE A 125 0.53 -39.04 10.08
C ILE A 125 1.48 -39.75 9.11
N ASN A 126 1.11 -39.78 7.82
CA ASN A 126 1.80 -40.57 6.80
C ASN A 126 3.22 -40.05 6.49
N TYR A 127 3.41 -38.74 6.44
CA TYR A 127 4.71 -38.10 6.17
C TYR A 127 5.06 -37.16 7.31
N VAL A 128 6.20 -37.39 7.96
CA VAL A 128 6.69 -36.50 9.01
C VAL A 128 8.19 -36.28 8.87
N VAL A 129 8.62 -35.03 8.79
CA VAL A 129 10.03 -34.65 8.75
C VAL A 129 10.40 -34.03 10.10
N GLY A 130 11.47 -34.53 10.71
CA GLY A 130 12.07 -33.95 11.92
C GLY A 130 13.59 -33.89 11.82
N MET A 131 14.21 -33.20 12.78
CA MET A 131 15.66 -32.98 12.82
C MET A 131 16.29 -33.94 13.84
N ASN A 132 17.22 -34.79 13.41
CA ASN A 132 17.90 -35.75 14.31
C ASN A 132 18.98 -35.09 15.20
N GLN A 133 19.38 -33.86 14.88
CA GLN A 133 20.37 -33.07 15.61
C GLN A 133 20.02 -31.58 15.56
N ALA A 134 20.88 -30.72 16.12
CA ALA A 134 20.75 -29.28 15.97
C ALA A 134 20.94 -28.88 14.50
N ILE A 135 20.11 -27.97 14.01
CA ILE A 135 20.17 -27.43 12.64
C ILE A 135 20.35 -25.91 12.70
N GLY A 136 21.27 -25.37 11.90
CA GLY A 136 21.45 -23.92 11.81
C GLY A 136 20.39 -23.25 10.93
N ASP A 137 20.06 -21.99 11.22
CA ASP A 137 19.03 -21.20 10.51
C ASP A 137 19.16 -21.27 8.98
N ARG A 138 20.39 -21.17 8.45
CA ARG A 138 20.61 -21.23 7.00
C ARG A 138 20.20 -22.59 6.40
N ALA A 139 20.54 -23.69 7.08
CA ALA A 139 20.20 -25.03 6.62
C ALA A 139 18.69 -25.30 6.75
N ALA A 140 18.10 -24.85 7.86
CA ALA A 140 16.67 -24.93 8.14
C ALA A 140 15.83 -24.19 7.07
N ILE A 141 16.18 -22.93 6.78
CA ILE A 141 15.49 -22.11 5.76
C ILE A 141 15.64 -22.76 4.38
N LYS A 142 16.87 -23.15 3.99
CA LYS A 142 17.12 -23.76 2.69
C LYS A 142 16.33 -25.03 2.48
N PHE A 143 16.30 -25.91 3.50
CA PHE A 143 15.51 -27.13 3.46
C PHE A 143 14.02 -26.84 3.26
N ALA A 144 13.46 -25.93 4.06
CA ALA A 144 12.03 -25.63 4.01
C ALA A 144 11.60 -25.00 2.68
N VAL A 145 12.34 -24.00 2.20
CA VAL A 145 12.07 -23.31 0.93
C VAL A 145 12.02 -24.30 -0.20
N GLY A 146 13.06 -25.12 -0.31
CA GLY A 146 13.15 -26.03 -1.42
C GLY A 146 12.14 -27.19 -1.32
N PHE A 147 11.77 -27.61 -0.10
CA PHE A 147 10.78 -28.66 0.10
C PHE A 147 9.44 -28.20 -0.49
N TYR A 148 9.09 -26.94 -0.26
CA TYR A 148 7.90 -26.32 -0.85
C TYR A 148 8.06 -25.98 -2.34
N ASP A 149 9.26 -25.64 -2.83
CA ASP A 149 9.52 -25.49 -4.27
C ASP A 149 9.27 -26.82 -5.01
N ALA A 150 9.75 -27.94 -4.47
CA ALA A 150 9.56 -29.26 -5.04
C ALA A 150 8.07 -29.68 -5.02
N LEU A 151 7.36 -29.44 -3.91
CA LEU A 151 5.91 -29.65 -3.84
C LEU A 151 5.17 -28.74 -4.84
N GLY A 152 5.56 -27.49 -4.94
CA GLY A 152 5.06 -26.51 -5.91
C GLY A 152 5.37 -26.86 -7.37
N ALA A 153 6.34 -27.75 -7.61
CA ALA A 153 6.62 -28.35 -8.91
C ALA A 153 5.82 -29.64 -9.18
N GLY A 154 4.93 -30.03 -8.26
CA GLY A 154 4.10 -31.24 -8.37
C GLY A 154 4.82 -32.53 -8.00
N ARG A 155 5.90 -32.46 -7.20
CA ARG A 155 6.60 -33.65 -6.70
C ARG A 155 5.90 -34.26 -5.49
N SER A 156 6.19 -35.54 -5.23
CA SER A 156 5.71 -36.24 -4.03
C SER A 156 6.45 -35.75 -2.77
N TYR A 157 5.96 -36.08 -1.57
CA TYR A 157 6.64 -35.73 -0.32
C TYR A 157 8.01 -36.40 -0.18
N ASP A 158 8.15 -37.67 -0.62
CA ASP A 158 9.45 -38.36 -0.64
C ASP A 158 10.41 -37.69 -1.62
N ASP A 159 9.95 -37.33 -2.82
CA ASP A 159 10.77 -36.64 -3.82
C ASP A 159 11.18 -35.24 -3.33
N ALA A 160 10.26 -34.49 -2.70
CA ALA A 160 10.54 -33.15 -2.17
C ALA A 160 11.58 -33.18 -1.06
N TYR A 161 11.52 -34.19 -0.18
CA TYR A 161 12.54 -34.42 0.84
C TYR A 161 13.92 -34.71 0.22
N GLU A 162 14.00 -35.64 -0.75
CA GLU A 162 15.27 -36.02 -1.37
C GLU A 162 15.88 -34.89 -2.20
N PHE A 163 15.06 -34.14 -2.94
CA PHE A 163 15.54 -33.04 -3.79
C PHE A 163 16.29 -32.00 -2.97
N GLU A 164 15.78 -31.66 -1.79
CA GLU A 164 16.40 -30.64 -0.95
C GLU A 164 17.55 -31.13 -0.10
N ARG A 165 17.51 -32.39 0.32
CA ARG A 165 18.68 -33.01 0.92
C ARG A 165 19.89 -32.90 -0.01
N ILE A 166 19.69 -33.14 -1.31
CA ILE A 166 20.71 -33.00 -2.35
C ILE A 166 21.05 -31.52 -2.59
N ALA A 167 20.08 -30.62 -2.62
CA ALA A 167 20.34 -29.19 -2.84
C ALA A 167 21.20 -28.56 -1.73
N ILE A 168 20.94 -28.90 -0.47
CA ILE A 168 21.74 -28.46 0.68
C ILE A 168 23.17 -29.03 0.61
N GLU A 169 23.30 -30.30 0.21
CA GLU A 169 24.62 -30.93 -0.03
C GLU A 169 25.40 -30.23 -1.14
N LEU A 170 24.74 -29.86 -2.25
CA LEU A 170 25.34 -29.13 -3.38
C LEU A 170 25.83 -27.71 -2.99
N GLU A 171 25.19 -27.07 -2.00
CA GLU A 171 25.64 -25.80 -1.43
C GLU A 171 26.79 -25.96 -0.41
N ASN A 172 27.28 -27.17 -0.18
CA ASN A 172 28.30 -27.51 0.82
C ASN A 172 27.88 -27.16 2.26
N ILE A 173 26.59 -27.29 2.57
CA ILE A 173 26.07 -27.10 3.93
C ILE A 173 26.12 -28.46 4.66
N PRO A 174 26.94 -28.61 5.71
CA PRO A 174 27.20 -29.90 6.35
C PRO A 174 25.96 -30.53 7.01
N GLU A 175 24.94 -29.74 7.32
CA GLU A 175 23.72 -30.16 7.99
C GLU A 175 22.70 -30.86 7.05
N TYR A 176 23.04 -31.15 5.79
CA TYR A 176 22.14 -31.81 4.82
C TYR A 176 21.55 -33.14 5.30
N SER A 177 22.25 -33.87 6.18
CA SER A 177 21.78 -35.15 6.75
C SER A 177 20.92 -34.99 8.02
N THR A 178 20.65 -33.75 8.44
CA THR A 178 19.90 -33.43 9.67
C THR A 178 18.39 -33.65 9.54
N PRO A 179 17.73 -33.23 8.44
CA PRO A 179 16.32 -33.54 8.23
C PRO A 179 16.14 -35.02 7.92
N ILE A 180 15.25 -35.69 8.63
CA ILE A 180 14.90 -37.10 8.46
C ILE A 180 13.40 -37.22 8.17
N LEU A 181 13.07 -37.78 7.01
CA LEU A 181 11.70 -38.13 6.64
C LEU A 181 11.31 -39.50 7.18
N LYS A 182 10.14 -39.57 7.81
CA LYS A 182 9.43 -40.80 8.16
C LYS A 182 8.21 -40.89 7.25
N SER A 183 8.17 -41.91 6.38
CA SER A 183 7.07 -42.11 5.41
C SER A 183 6.47 -43.52 5.48
N ARG A 184 5.14 -43.62 5.34
CA ARG A 184 4.43 -44.90 5.17
C ARG A 184 4.15 -45.12 3.69
N LYS A 185 4.77 -46.14 3.09
CA LYS A 185 4.41 -46.57 1.73
C LYS A 185 3.00 -47.15 1.71
N LEU A 186 2.04 -46.42 1.15
CA LEU A 186 0.73 -46.97 0.81
C LEU A 186 0.92 -48.01 -0.29
N SER A 187 0.66 -49.29 0.01
CA SER A 187 0.65 -50.35 -0.99
C SER A 187 -0.44 -50.06 -2.03
N VAL A 188 -0.03 -49.92 -3.28
CA VAL A 188 -0.91 -49.69 -4.45
C VAL A 188 -1.96 -50.80 -4.55
N ALA A 189 -3.22 -50.48 -4.27
CA ALA A 189 -4.37 -51.31 -4.61
C ALA A 189 -5.04 -50.73 -5.86
N GLN A 190 -4.88 -51.48 -6.96
CA GLN A 190 -5.60 -51.51 -8.24
C GLN A 190 -6.71 -50.48 -8.50
N GLN A 191 -6.52 -49.72 -9.58
CA GLN A 191 -7.54 -48.91 -10.27
C GLN A 191 -8.80 -49.74 -10.58
N PRO A 192 -10.02 -49.22 -10.33
CA PRO A 192 -11.22 -49.68 -11.01
C PRO A 192 -11.32 -49.05 -12.40
N THR A 193 -11.46 -49.90 -13.39
CA THR A 193 -11.72 -49.65 -14.81
C THR A 193 -12.96 -48.78 -15.09
N GLN A 194 -12.88 -47.97 -16.14
CA GLN A 194 -13.99 -47.22 -16.76
C GLN A 194 -15.19 -48.12 -17.12
N PRO A 195 -16.44 -47.62 -17.02
CA PRO A 195 -17.56 -48.11 -17.81
C PRO A 195 -17.88 -47.18 -19.00
N GLU A 196 -18.25 -47.83 -20.10
CA GLU A 196 -18.62 -47.33 -21.43
C GLU A 196 -19.70 -46.23 -21.48
N ILE A 197 -19.58 -45.39 -22.52
CA ILE A 197 -20.58 -44.40 -22.96
C ILE A 197 -21.57 -45.08 -23.91
N LEU A 198 -22.88 -45.07 -23.59
CA LEU A 198 -24.00 -45.23 -24.53
C LEU A 198 -25.17 -44.29 -24.13
N PRO A 199 -26.06 -43.91 -25.07
CA PRO A 199 -26.60 -42.55 -25.18
C PRO A 199 -27.88 -42.28 -24.37
N PHE A 200 -28.03 -41.02 -23.94
CA PHE A 200 -29.22 -40.46 -23.27
C PHE A 200 -30.46 -40.38 -24.18
N PRO A 201 -31.65 -40.74 -23.66
CA PRO A 201 -32.93 -40.10 -23.98
C PRO A 201 -33.45 -39.28 -22.77
N PRO A 202 -34.49 -38.43 -22.97
CA PRO A 202 -34.61 -37.16 -22.26
C PRO A 202 -35.31 -37.25 -20.89
N SER A 203 -35.07 -36.20 -20.11
CA SER A 203 -35.63 -35.91 -18.78
C SER A 203 -37.15 -36.06 -18.66
N PRO A 204 -37.62 -36.16 -17.41
CA PRO A 204 -38.55 -35.13 -16.96
C PRO A 204 -38.18 -34.58 -15.57
N PHE A 205 -38.41 -33.27 -15.41
CA PHE A 205 -38.35 -32.53 -14.16
C PHE A 205 -39.18 -33.18 -13.03
N PRO A 206 -38.83 -32.87 -11.78
CA PRO A 206 -39.84 -32.29 -10.90
C PRO A 206 -39.42 -30.97 -10.23
N LEU A 207 -40.47 -30.21 -9.93
CA LEU A 207 -40.60 -28.86 -9.35
C LEU A 207 -40.22 -28.79 -7.84
N PRO A 208 -40.21 -27.59 -7.22
CA PRO A 208 -39.21 -27.16 -6.24
C PRO A 208 -39.56 -27.51 -4.78
N VAL A 209 -38.53 -27.76 -3.98
CA VAL A 209 -38.63 -27.83 -2.52
C VAL A 209 -38.53 -26.42 -1.92
N ARG A 210 -39.40 -26.20 -0.94
CA ARG A 210 -39.73 -24.93 -0.27
C ARG A 210 -38.55 -24.28 0.45
N LEU A 211 -38.56 -22.95 0.45
CA LEU A 211 -37.82 -22.08 1.37
C LEU A 211 -38.18 -22.47 2.81
N SER A 212 -37.21 -23.00 3.56
CA SER A 212 -37.28 -23.07 5.02
C SER A 212 -36.85 -21.72 5.58
N GLU A 213 -37.63 -21.24 6.53
CA GLU A 213 -37.52 -19.96 7.23
C GLU A 213 -36.12 -19.75 7.83
N ALA A 214 -35.67 -18.50 7.76
CA ALA A 214 -34.40 -18.03 8.31
C ALA A 214 -34.31 -18.33 9.81
N GLU A 215 -33.32 -19.12 10.22
CA GLU A 215 -32.88 -19.16 11.61
C GLU A 215 -32.21 -17.82 11.96
N ALA A 216 -32.75 -17.16 12.98
CA ALA A 216 -32.19 -15.92 13.53
C ALA A 216 -30.78 -16.17 14.12
N PRO A 217 -29.85 -15.22 14.00
CA PRO A 217 -28.49 -15.40 14.50
C PRO A 217 -28.44 -15.48 16.03
N SER A 218 -27.63 -16.42 16.53
CA SER A 218 -27.41 -16.69 17.95
C SER A 218 -26.88 -15.47 18.72
N PRO A 219 -27.40 -15.15 19.92
CA PRO A 219 -27.10 -13.90 20.64
C PRO A 219 -25.86 -13.98 21.55
N ASN A 220 -24.70 -14.43 21.03
CA ASN A 220 -23.51 -14.63 21.88
C ASN A 220 -22.17 -14.21 21.24
N SER A 221 -22.16 -13.18 20.38
CA SER A 221 -20.92 -12.51 19.97
C SER A 221 -20.61 -11.35 20.93
N GLN A 222 -19.38 -11.29 21.45
CA GLN A 222 -18.94 -10.11 22.21
C GLN A 222 -19.04 -8.86 21.32
N PRO A 223 -19.47 -7.71 21.87
CA PRO A 223 -19.63 -6.49 21.09
C PRO A 223 -18.29 -6.08 20.47
N LYS A 224 -18.27 -5.97 19.13
CA LYS A 224 -17.09 -5.54 18.36
C LYS A 224 -16.95 -4.03 18.39
N ARG A 225 -15.71 -3.54 18.21
CA ARG A 225 -15.43 -2.12 18.02
C ARG A 225 -15.37 -1.80 16.53
N ILE A 226 -16.22 -0.90 16.07
CA ILE A 226 -16.38 -0.60 14.64
C ILE A 226 -16.13 0.89 14.44
N PHE A 227 -15.25 1.22 13.52
CA PHE A 227 -15.05 2.58 13.05
C PHE A 227 -15.79 2.76 11.72
N ILE A 228 -16.60 3.81 11.58
CA ILE A 228 -17.27 4.15 10.33
C ILE A 228 -16.61 5.39 9.71
N SER A 229 -16.02 5.20 8.53
CA SER A 229 -15.43 6.25 7.68
C SER A 229 -16.35 6.59 6.51
N TYR A 230 -16.56 7.88 6.28
CA TYR A 230 -17.41 8.40 5.20
C TYR A 230 -17.12 9.88 4.94
N LYS A 231 -17.57 10.40 3.79
CA LYS A 231 -17.55 11.85 3.54
C LYS A 231 -18.78 12.52 4.14
N ARG A 232 -18.57 13.46 5.06
CA ARG A 232 -19.63 14.25 5.71
C ARG A 232 -20.30 15.22 4.73
N SER A 233 -21.55 15.61 5.03
CA SER A 233 -22.32 16.62 4.29
C SER A 233 -22.51 16.29 2.81
N VAL A 234 -22.47 15.00 2.48
CA VAL A 234 -22.68 14.46 1.15
C VAL A 234 -23.76 13.39 1.20
N THR A 235 -24.71 13.50 0.28
CA THR A 235 -25.72 12.46 0.03
C THR A 235 -25.21 11.59 -1.13
N PRO A 236 -25.25 10.25 -1.02
CA PRO A 236 -25.91 9.45 0.02
C PRO A 236 -25.06 9.12 1.25
N ASP A 237 -23.77 9.44 1.25
CA ASP A 237 -22.76 9.03 2.25
C ASP A 237 -23.20 9.23 3.70
N GLU A 238 -23.58 10.45 4.08
CA GLU A 238 -23.96 10.76 5.46
C GLU A 238 -25.26 10.07 5.88
N GLN A 239 -26.22 9.96 4.95
CA GLN A 239 -27.50 9.32 5.21
C GLN A 239 -27.32 7.82 5.44
N VAL A 240 -26.58 7.14 4.56
CA VAL A 240 -26.33 5.69 4.66
C VAL A 240 -25.45 5.39 5.88
N ALA A 241 -24.40 6.17 6.13
CA ALA A 241 -23.55 6.01 7.30
C ALA A 241 -24.33 6.14 8.62
N SER A 242 -25.24 7.12 8.71
CA SER A 242 -26.10 7.31 9.88
C SER A 242 -27.06 6.15 10.11
N GLN A 243 -27.70 5.65 9.04
CA GLN A 243 -28.60 4.49 9.11
C GLN A 243 -27.87 3.21 9.53
N VAL A 244 -26.69 2.95 8.96
CA VAL A 244 -25.85 1.80 9.31
C VAL A 244 -25.33 1.92 10.75
N HIS A 245 -24.89 3.10 11.17
CA HIS A 245 -24.50 3.36 12.55
C HIS A 245 -25.64 3.03 13.54
N GLN A 246 -26.85 3.54 13.27
CA GLN A 246 -28.00 3.31 14.15
C GLN A 246 -28.35 1.82 14.28
N ALA A 247 -28.18 1.03 13.22
CA ALA A 247 -28.42 -0.41 13.25
C ALA A 247 -27.30 -1.16 14.00
N LEU A 248 -26.04 -0.88 13.69
CA LEU A 248 -24.90 -1.59 14.30
C LEU A 248 -24.70 -1.22 15.79
N ALA A 249 -25.01 0.01 16.20
CA ALA A 249 -24.90 0.46 17.58
C ALA A 249 -25.83 -0.28 18.56
N GLN A 250 -26.83 -1.02 18.07
CA GLN A 250 -27.69 -1.86 18.91
C GLN A 250 -26.96 -3.10 19.47
N HIS A 251 -25.89 -3.54 18.81
CA HIS A 251 -25.18 -4.79 19.11
C HIS A 251 -23.67 -4.62 19.28
N HIS A 252 -23.10 -3.49 18.84
CA HIS A 252 -21.66 -3.26 18.78
C HIS A 252 -21.28 -1.85 19.30
N THR A 253 -20.02 -1.67 19.65
CA THR A 253 -19.48 -0.35 19.97
C THR A 253 -19.07 0.32 18.67
N VAL A 254 -19.91 1.21 18.16
CA VAL A 254 -19.67 1.88 16.88
C VAL A 254 -19.21 3.31 17.13
N PHE A 255 -18.04 3.65 16.62
CA PHE A 255 -17.57 5.01 16.50
C PHE A 255 -17.94 5.55 15.13
N ILE A 256 -18.78 6.59 15.12
CA ILE A 256 -19.04 7.42 13.95
C ILE A 256 -18.71 8.87 14.31
N ASP A 257 -18.05 9.58 13.39
CA ASP A 257 -17.59 10.96 13.57
C ASP A 257 -18.78 11.95 13.50
N GLN A 258 -19.84 11.78 14.32
CA GLN A 258 -21.02 12.66 14.36
C GLN A 258 -21.16 13.45 15.67
N ILE A 259 -20.56 13.00 16.78
CA ILE A 259 -20.68 13.69 18.08
C ILE A 259 -19.33 13.68 18.81
N ILE A 260 -18.59 14.78 18.70
CA ILE A 260 -17.42 15.03 19.53
C ILE A 260 -17.69 16.28 20.38
N THR A 261 -17.65 16.08 21.69
CA THR A 261 -17.76 17.16 22.69
C THR A 261 -16.68 18.22 22.43
N VAL A 262 -17.08 19.49 22.43
CA VAL A 262 -16.18 20.64 22.32
C VAL A 262 -15.05 20.48 23.35
N GLY A 263 -13.80 20.43 22.89
CA GLY A 263 -12.60 20.28 23.73
C GLY A 263 -11.93 18.89 23.74
N THR A 264 -12.44 17.91 23.00
CA THR A 264 -11.79 16.59 22.84
C THR A 264 -10.76 16.61 21.71
N ARG A 265 -9.56 16.03 21.90
CA ARG A 265 -8.48 15.99 20.88
C ARG A 265 -8.85 15.04 19.74
N TRP A 266 -9.39 15.61 18.68
CA TRP A 266 -10.04 14.90 17.58
C TRP A 266 -9.10 13.90 16.87
N ALA A 267 -7.85 14.29 16.55
CA ALA A 267 -6.89 13.43 15.85
C ALA A 267 -6.35 12.27 16.73
N GLU A 268 -5.97 12.57 17.98
CA GLU A 268 -5.52 11.55 18.94
C GLU A 268 -6.65 10.54 19.23
N ARG A 269 -7.89 11.02 19.28
CA ARG A 269 -9.06 10.16 19.47
C ARG A 269 -9.30 9.25 18.26
N ILE A 270 -9.23 9.77 17.03
CA ILE A 270 -9.42 8.94 15.84
C ILE A 270 -8.34 7.88 15.71
N GLU A 271 -7.08 8.25 15.95
CA GLU A 271 -5.99 7.26 15.93
C GLU A 271 -6.20 6.20 17.02
N ALA A 272 -6.58 6.62 18.24
CA ALA A 272 -6.86 5.69 19.34
C ALA A 272 -8.08 4.79 19.08
N GLU A 273 -9.15 5.31 18.47
CA GLU A 273 -10.35 4.55 18.13
C GLU A 273 -10.09 3.60 16.95
N LEU A 274 -9.36 4.03 15.92
CA LEU A 274 -8.90 3.15 14.82
C LEU A 274 -7.96 2.05 15.33
N HIS A 275 -7.06 2.37 16.25
CA HIS A 275 -6.16 1.39 16.88
C HIS A 275 -6.92 0.37 17.74
N GLN A 276 -8.07 0.72 18.29
CA GLN A 276 -8.89 -0.19 19.09
C GLN A 276 -10.00 -0.87 18.27
N ALA A 277 -10.17 -0.49 17.00
CA ALA A 277 -11.24 -1.00 16.16
C ALA A 277 -10.93 -2.44 15.70
N ASP A 278 -11.96 -3.29 15.75
CA ASP A 278 -11.94 -4.60 15.10
C ASP A 278 -12.22 -4.48 13.60
N PHE A 279 -13.07 -3.52 13.21
CA PHE A 279 -13.50 -3.29 11.83
C PHE A 279 -13.48 -1.79 11.49
N LEU A 280 -13.10 -1.48 10.25
CA LEU A 280 -13.27 -0.19 9.61
C LEU A 280 -14.27 -0.34 8.45
N ILE A 281 -15.48 0.22 8.57
CA ILE A 281 -16.43 0.29 7.47
C ILE A 281 -16.20 1.59 6.72
N VAL A 282 -15.97 1.53 5.41
CA VAL A 282 -15.67 2.72 4.60
C VAL A 282 -16.69 2.90 3.50
N PHE A 283 -17.40 4.03 3.50
CA PHE A 283 -18.39 4.38 2.47
C PHE A 283 -17.75 5.19 1.34
N LEU A 284 -17.85 4.63 0.12
CA LEU A 284 -17.11 5.06 -1.09
C LEU A 284 -18.09 5.46 -2.21
N SER A 285 -18.41 6.75 -2.29
CA SER A 285 -19.14 7.39 -3.40
C SER A 285 -18.17 8.08 -4.36
N GLU A 286 -18.67 8.58 -5.50
CA GLU A 286 -17.92 9.47 -6.42
C GLU A 286 -17.29 10.67 -5.68
N HIS A 287 -17.86 11.07 -4.54
CA HIS A 287 -17.34 12.18 -3.76
C HIS A 287 -16.33 11.75 -2.68
N SER A 288 -16.48 10.58 -2.05
CA SER A 288 -15.59 10.17 -0.97
C SER A 288 -14.32 9.44 -1.45
N VAL A 289 -14.32 8.87 -2.66
CA VAL A 289 -13.12 8.24 -3.24
C VAL A 289 -11.95 9.19 -3.49
N HIS A 290 -12.21 10.50 -3.51
CA HIS A 290 -11.15 11.51 -3.63
C HIS A 290 -10.77 12.15 -2.28
N SER A 291 -11.50 11.85 -1.21
CA SER A 291 -11.36 12.53 0.08
C SER A 291 -10.07 12.18 0.82
N GLU A 292 -9.19 13.17 1.03
CA GLU A 292 -7.91 13.00 1.77
C GLU A 292 -8.07 12.37 3.16
N MET A 293 -9.16 12.68 3.86
CA MET A 293 -9.44 12.10 5.18
C MET A 293 -9.74 10.61 5.12
N VAL A 294 -10.63 10.20 4.21
CA VAL A 294 -11.02 8.80 4.02
C VAL A 294 -9.81 7.99 3.56
N GLU A 295 -9.00 8.55 2.67
CA GLU A 295 -7.72 7.98 2.27
C GLU A 295 -6.77 7.81 3.45
N ALA A 296 -6.58 8.84 4.29
CA ALA A 296 -5.70 8.77 5.46
C ALA A 296 -6.17 7.74 6.50
N GLU A 297 -7.49 7.60 6.71
CA GLU A 297 -8.08 6.58 7.58
C GLU A 297 -7.85 5.17 7.03
N ILE A 298 -8.07 4.95 5.73
CA ILE A 298 -7.79 3.67 5.06
C ILE A 298 -6.30 3.32 5.13
N ALA A 299 -5.42 4.27 4.82
CA ALA A 299 -3.98 4.07 4.87
C ALA A 299 -3.52 3.73 6.30
N THR A 300 -4.08 4.41 7.31
CA THR A 300 -3.81 4.15 8.72
C THR A 300 -4.34 2.80 9.16
N ALA A 301 -5.58 2.46 8.82
CA ALA A 301 -6.15 1.14 9.10
C ALA A 301 -5.36 0.02 8.45
N ASN A 302 -4.91 0.19 7.21
CA ASN A 302 -4.06 -0.80 6.53
C ASN A 302 -2.69 -0.94 7.21
N ARG A 303 -2.09 0.17 7.66
CA ARG A 303 -0.85 0.12 8.45
C ARG A 303 -1.06 -0.60 9.79
N LEU A 304 -2.12 -0.26 10.52
CA LEU A 304 -2.47 -0.89 11.79
C LEU A 304 -2.81 -2.38 11.60
N ALA A 305 -3.49 -2.76 10.52
CA ALA A 305 -3.78 -4.15 10.19
C ALA A 305 -2.50 -4.98 9.99
N LYS A 306 -1.46 -4.39 9.40
CA LYS A 306 -0.13 -5.03 9.29
C LYS A 306 0.57 -5.15 10.65
N GLU A 307 0.34 -4.20 11.56
CA GLU A 307 0.95 -4.17 12.90
C GLU A 307 0.17 -5.01 13.94
N GLN A 308 -1.14 -5.21 13.76
CA GLN A 308 -2.09 -5.75 14.76
C GLN A 308 -2.86 -6.97 14.26
N SER A 309 -2.15 -7.93 13.66
CA SER A 309 -2.73 -9.24 13.28
C SER A 309 -3.99 -9.13 12.40
N GLY A 310 -4.01 -8.17 11.46
CA GLY A 310 -5.09 -7.97 10.51
C GLY A 310 -6.22 -7.02 10.98
N LYS A 311 -6.05 -6.30 12.10
CA LYS A 311 -7.06 -5.35 12.61
C LYS A 311 -6.64 -3.87 12.51
N PRO A 312 -7.57 -2.95 12.21
CA PRO A 312 -8.98 -3.21 11.89
C PRO A 312 -9.16 -3.84 10.50
N ILE A 313 -10.12 -4.76 10.37
CA ILE A 313 -10.52 -5.33 9.08
C ILE A 313 -11.29 -4.27 8.30
N ILE A 314 -10.82 -3.94 7.09
CA ILE A 314 -11.45 -2.93 6.24
C ILE A 314 -12.62 -3.58 5.48
N LEU A 315 -13.81 -2.97 5.58
CA LEU A 315 -15.04 -3.36 4.88
C LEU A 315 -15.46 -2.22 3.94
N PRO A 316 -15.06 -2.25 2.66
CA PRO A 316 -15.39 -1.21 1.70
C PRO A 316 -16.84 -1.33 1.20
N VAL A 317 -17.56 -0.22 1.17
CA VAL A 317 -18.94 -0.13 0.68
C VAL A 317 -19.03 0.89 -0.44
N ARG A 318 -19.27 0.44 -1.67
CA ARG A 318 -19.48 1.31 -2.84
C ARG A 318 -20.89 1.89 -2.81
N LEU A 319 -21.00 3.22 -2.75
CA LEU A 319 -22.25 3.97 -2.78
C LEU A 319 -22.51 4.48 -4.21
N ALA A 320 -23.22 3.68 -5.00
CA ALA A 320 -23.54 3.91 -6.40
C ALA A 320 -22.30 4.21 -7.28
N TYR A 321 -21.10 3.86 -6.80
CA TYR A 321 -19.82 4.11 -7.47
C TYR A 321 -19.31 2.82 -8.14
N LEU A 322 -19.36 2.79 -9.47
CA LEU A 322 -19.08 1.61 -10.29
C LEU A 322 -17.74 1.70 -11.06
N GLU A 323 -16.91 2.70 -10.80
CA GLU A 323 -15.61 2.82 -11.45
C GLU A 323 -14.51 2.09 -10.64
N PRO A 324 -13.44 1.58 -11.27
CA PRO A 324 -12.27 1.08 -10.54
C PRO A 324 -11.71 2.18 -9.61
N PHE A 325 -11.23 1.79 -8.42
CA PHE A 325 -10.59 2.77 -7.55
C PHE A 325 -9.32 3.30 -8.24
N GLN A 326 -9.10 4.60 -8.13
CA GLN A 326 -7.85 5.19 -8.57
C GLN A 326 -6.83 5.17 -7.43
N TYR A 327 -5.56 5.25 -7.79
CA TYR A 327 -4.50 5.41 -6.81
C TYR A 327 -4.72 6.73 -6.03
N PRO A 328 -4.53 6.74 -4.69
CA PRO A 328 -3.94 5.70 -3.85
C PRO A 328 -4.92 4.68 -3.25
N LEU A 329 -6.23 4.85 -3.42
CA LEU A 329 -7.22 3.93 -2.84
C LEU A 329 -7.14 2.51 -3.41
N SER A 330 -6.81 2.38 -4.71
CA SER A 330 -6.61 1.08 -5.36
C SER A 330 -5.60 0.20 -4.62
N ALA A 331 -4.49 0.79 -4.17
CA ALA A 331 -3.43 0.07 -3.45
C ALA A 331 -3.89 -0.56 -2.13
N TYR A 332 -4.99 -0.06 -1.54
CA TYR A 332 -5.53 -0.54 -0.29
C TYR A 332 -6.78 -1.41 -0.47
N LEU A 333 -7.60 -1.10 -1.47
CA LEU A 333 -8.96 -1.64 -1.59
C LEU A 333 -9.14 -2.64 -2.72
N ASP A 334 -8.26 -2.68 -3.73
CA ASP A 334 -8.46 -3.58 -4.89
C ASP A 334 -8.33 -5.06 -4.51
N GLY A 335 -7.54 -5.36 -3.47
CA GLY A 335 -7.42 -6.70 -2.90
C GLY A 335 -8.52 -7.07 -1.90
N ILE A 336 -9.53 -6.22 -1.69
CA ILE A 336 -10.56 -6.40 -0.65
C ILE A 336 -11.95 -6.50 -1.29
N ASN A 337 -12.71 -7.52 -0.88
CA ASN A 337 -14.10 -7.67 -1.28
C ASN A 337 -14.98 -6.53 -0.73
N TRP A 338 -15.83 -5.95 -1.57
CA TRP A 338 -16.69 -4.83 -1.22
C TRP A 338 -18.18 -5.17 -1.27
N ALA A 339 -18.97 -4.39 -0.53
CA ALA A 339 -20.44 -4.35 -0.63
C ALA A 339 -20.89 -3.21 -1.56
N ILE A 340 -22.11 -3.29 -2.09
CA ILE A 340 -22.67 -2.26 -2.97
C ILE A 340 -24.05 -1.82 -2.54
N TRP A 341 -24.23 -0.51 -2.57
CA TRP A 341 -25.49 0.18 -2.37
C TRP A 341 -25.80 0.97 -3.63
N ARG A 342 -26.95 0.76 -4.25
CA ARG A 342 -27.35 1.47 -5.49
C ARG A 342 -28.31 2.61 -5.22
N ASN A 343 -29.22 2.42 -4.26
CA ASN A 343 -30.24 3.39 -3.88
C ASN A 343 -30.76 3.08 -2.47
N ALA A 344 -31.67 3.93 -1.96
CA ALA A 344 -32.20 3.85 -0.59
C ALA A 344 -32.92 2.52 -0.26
N GLU A 345 -33.41 1.77 -1.25
CA GLU A 345 -34.05 0.47 -1.03
C GLU A 345 -33.03 -0.63 -0.68
N ASP A 346 -31.75 -0.44 -1.01
CA ASP A 346 -30.66 -1.38 -0.69
C ASP A 346 -30.19 -1.26 0.77
N THR A 347 -30.55 -0.19 1.50
CA THR A 347 -30.05 0.03 2.88
C THR A 347 -30.30 -1.15 3.81
N PRO A 348 -31.51 -1.75 3.89
CA PRO A 348 -31.74 -2.91 4.76
C PRO A 348 -30.88 -4.12 4.39
N ARG A 349 -30.67 -4.37 3.09
CA ARG A 349 -29.79 -5.44 2.60
C ARG A 349 -28.35 -5.19 3.01
N LEU A 350 -27.86 -3.96 2.79
CA LEU A 350 -26.50 -3.56 3.15
C LEU A 350 -26.24 -3.73 4.65
N ILE A 351 -27.18 -3.33 5.52
CA ILE A 351 -27.06 -3.52 6.97
C ILE A 351 -26.93 -5.01 7.30
N ALA A 352 -27.75 -5.87 6.70
CA ALA A 352 -27.68 -7.32 6.92
C ALA A 352 -26.33 -7.90 6.45
N GLU A 353 -25.84 -7.49 5.28
CA GLU A 353 -24.53 -7.91 4.76
C GLU A 353 -23.38 -7.47 5.67
N LEU A 354 -23.41 -6.23 6.19
CA LEU A 354 -22.40 -5.75 7.12
C LEU A 354 -22.46 -6.48 8.47
N MET A 355 -23.65 -6.74 9.01
CA MET A 355 -23.82 -7.54 10.24
C MET A 355 -23.30 -8.97 10.06
N GLN A 356 -23.51 -9.56 8.88
CA GLN A 356 -22.96 -10.86 8.53
C GLN A 356 -21.43 -10.82 8.44
N ALA A 357 -20.86 -9.81 7.78
CA ALA A 357 -19.41 -9.62 7.68
C ALA A 357 -18.75 -9.43 9.06
N ILE A 358 -19.36 -8.62 9.93
CA ILE A 358 -18.87 -8.37 11.30
C ILE A 358 -18.95 -9.64 12.17
N SER A 359 -19.93 -10.51 11.93
CA SER A 359 -20.07 -11.79 12.63
C SER A 359 -19.20 -12.91 12.05
N GLY A 360 -18.40 -12.63 11.02
CA GLY A 360 -17.44 -13.57 10.43
C GLY A 360 -17.94 -14.34 9.21
N GLY A 361 -19.09 -13.96 8.64
CA GLY A 361 -19.57 -14.47 7.35
C GLY A 361 -18.97 -13.74 6.16
N GLU A 362 -18.95 -14.39 4.98
CA GLU A 362 -18.51 -13.76 3.73
C GLU A 362 -19.52 -12.71 3.23
N LEU A 363 -19.03 -11.62 2.62
CA LEU A 363 -19.88 -10.66 1.90
C LEU A 363 -20.47 -11.35 0.65
N ALA A 364 -21.80 -11.46 0.59
CA ALA A 364 -22.57 -12.36 -0.26
C ALA A 364 -22.59 -12.09 -1.79
N ILE A 365 -21.49 -11.59 -2.38
CA ILE A 365 -21.36 -11.44 -3.83
C ILE A 365 -20.07 -12.15 -4.27
N GLY A 366 -20.20 -13.26 -4.99
CA GLY A 366 -19.07 -13.99 -5.56
C GLY A 366 -18.25 -13.14 -6.55
N GLU A 367 -16.94 -13.32 -6.54
CA GLU A 367 -15.95 -12.54 -7.31
C GLU A 367 -16.29 -12.43 -8.81
N ALA A 368 -16.85 -13.49 -9.39
CA ALA A 368 -17.24 -13.55 -10.81
C ALA A 368 -18.29 -12.50 -11.21
N ASN A 369 -19.16 -12.05 -10.30
CA ASN A 369 -20.19 -11.04 -10.59
C ASN A 369 -19.72 -9.59 -10.31
N LYS A 370 -18.59 -9.38 -9.63
CA LYS A 370 -18.11 -8.03 -9.25
C LYS A 370 -17.34 -7.34 -10.36
N ALA A 371 -16.54 -8.07 -11.13
CA ALA A 371 -15.81 -7.52 -12.28
C ALA A 371 -16.74 -7.04 -13.39
N GLU A 372 -17.88 -7.72 -13.59
CA GLU A 372 -18.91 -7.33 -14.57
C GLU A 372 -19.71 -6.07 -14.16
N LEU A 373 -19.72 -5.73 -12.86
CA LEU A 373 -20.38 -4.53 -12.34
C LEU A 373 -19.53 -3.27 -12.50
N LEU A 374 -18.23 -3.41 -12.73
CA LEU A 374 -17.34 -2.27 -12.96
C LEU A 374 -17.50 -1.77 -14.40
N GLN A 375 -17.74 -0.48 -14.57
CA GLN A 375 -17.82 0.15 -15.89
C GLN A 375 -16.49 0.83 -16.21
N PRO A 376 -15.64 0.26 -17.08
CA PRO A 376 -14.50 1.00 -17.62
C PRO A 376 -15.04 2.16 -18.48
N ARG A 377 -14.53 3.37 -18.24
CA ARG A 377 -14.93 4.59 -18.96
C ARG A 377 -14.72 4.39 -20.46
N GLN A 378 -15.80 4.19 -21.22
CA GLN A 378 -15.75 4.24 -22.68
C GLN A 378 -15.43 5.67 -23.09
N ALA A 379 -14.33 5.88 -23.81
CA ALA A 379 -14.12 7.11 -24.55
C ALA A 379 -15.31 7.30 -25.49
N SER A 380 -16.09 8.37 -25.31
CA SER A 380 -17.31 8.60 -26.08
C SER A 380 -17.00 8.65 -27.57
N ALA A 381 -17.57 7.73 -28.36
CA ALA A 381 -17.48 7.68 -29.82
C ALA A 381 -18.41 8.69 -30.54
N LEU A 382 -18.82 9.75 -29.85
CA LEU A 382 -19.51 10.88 -30.46
C LEU A 382 -18.48 12.01 -30.66
N PRO A 383 -18.46 12.69 -31.82
CA PRO A 383 -17.63 13.88 -31.96
C PRO A 383 -18.01 14.85 -30.85
N GLN A 384 -17.04 15.17 -29.99
CA GLN A 384 -17.23 16.17 -28.95
C GLN A 384 -17.66 17.47 -29.66
N PRO A 385 -18.78 18.09 -29.23
CA PRO A 385 -19.08 19.45 -29.66
C PRO A 385 -17.87 20.31 -29.37
N PHE A 386 -17.56 21.25 -30.26
CA PHE A 386 -16.48 22.22 -30.06
C PHE A 386 -16.50 22.77 -28.61
N ALA A 387 -15.33 22.84 -27.98
CA ALA A 387 -15.13 23.23 -26.58
C ALA A 387 -15.72 24.61 -26.18
N SER A 388 -16.24 25.37 -27.15
CA SER A 388 -16.93 26.65 -26.94
C SER A 388 -18.40 26.53 -26.52
N ALA A 389 -18.99 25.33 -26.47
CA ALA A 389 -20.44 25.15 -26.27
C ALA A 389 -20.87 24.17 -25.17
N GLN A 390 -19.95 23.64 -24.35
CA GLN A 390 -20.33 22.82 -23.18
C GLN A 390 -20.31 23.67 -21.89
N PRO A 391 -21.28 23.49 -20.97
CA PRO A 391 -21.15 24.05 -19.63
C PRO A 391 -19.89 23.49 -18.98
N ILE A 392 -19.08 24.36 -18.37
CA ILE A 392 -17.80 24.02 -17.75
C ILE A 392 -18.02 22.89 -16.73
N SER A 393 -17.53 21.69 -17.02
CA SER A 393 -17.53 20.59 -16.06
C SER A 393 -16.52 20.92 -14.96
N LEU A 394 -17.00 21.13 -13.73
CA LEU A 394 -16.15 21.44 -12.57
C LEU A 394 -15.33 20.20 -12.19
N GLU A 395 -14.03 20.24 -12.46
CA GLU A 395 -13.09 19.19 -12.08
C GLU A 395 -12.85 19.20 -10.56
N MET A 396 -12.76 18.02 -9.94
CA MET A 396 -12.38 17.89 -8.54
C MET A 396 -10.96 18.45 -8.31
N PRO A 397 -10.71 19.13 -7.17
CA PRO A 397 -9.44 19.76 -6.85
C PRO A 397 -8.33 18.77 -6.43
N GLU A 398 -8.65 17.49 -6.26
CA GLU A 398 -7.77 16.44 -5.72
C GLU A 398 -6.96 15.73 -6.82
N GLY A 399 -5.72 15.31 -6.50
CA GLY A 399 -4.82 14.61 -7.41
C GLY A 399 -4.05 15.48 -8.40
N THR A 400 -3.31 14.83 -9.30
CA THR A 400 -2.58 15.47 -10.40
C THR A 400 -3.57 15.98 -11.44
N MET A 401 -3.44 17.24 -11.85
CA MET A 401 -4.32 17.82 -12.88
C MET A 401 -3.98 17.27 -14.25
N ASP A 402 -5.02 17.03 -15.05
CA ASP A 402 -4.87 16.70 -16.47
C ASP A 402 -4.12 17.82 -17.22
N GLY A 403 -3.38 17.43 -18.26
CA GLY A 403 -2.60 18.36 -19.09
C GLY A 403 -3.46 19.48 -19.69
N GLU A 404 -4.70 19.16 -20.07
CA GLU A 404 -5.65 20.06 -20.74
C GLU A 404 -6.63 20.76 -19.78
N SER A 405 -6.44 20.61 -18.46
CA SER A 405 -7.33 21.21 -17.46
C SER A 405 -7.44 22.72 -17.63
N GLN A 406 -8.68 23.21 -17.74
CA GLN A 406 -8.97 24.65 -17.83
C GLN A 406 -8.71 25.39 -16.51
N PHE A 407 -8.58 24.65 -15.41
CA PHE A 407 -8.35 25.18 -14.06
C PHE A 407 -6.87 25.30 -13.70
N TYR A 408 -5.97 24.85 -14.57
CA TYR A 408 -4.53 25.04 -14.37
C TYR A 408 -4.16 26.52 -14.57
N VAL A 409 -3.57 27.12 -13.54
CA VAL A 409 -3.03 28.49 -13.62
C VAL A 409 -1.56 28.42 -14.01
N GLU A 410 -1.24 28.92 -15.18
CA GLU A 410 0.14 29.00 -15.65
C GLU A 410 0.95 29.97 -14.79
N ARG A 411 2.14 29.52 -14.40
CA ARG A 411 3.12 30.32 -13.65
C ARG A 411 4.28 30.68 -14.55
N ALA A 412 4.98 31.77 -14.21
CA ALA A 412 6.18 32.18 -14.94
C ALA A 412 7.25 31.09 -14.95
N CYS A 413 7.36 30.31 -13.88
CA CYS A 413 8.29 29.19 -13.76
C CYS A 413 7.93 27.99 -14.67
N ASP A 414 6.67 27.84 -15.06
CA ASP A 414 6.23 26.73 -15.91
C ASP A 414 6.83 26.88 -17.31
N VAL A 415 6.87 28.12 -17.82
CA VAL A 415 7.48 28.45 -19.11
C VAL A 415 8.94 28.02 -19.17
N LEU A 416 9.68 28.14 -18.05
CA LEU A 416 11.07 27.69 -17.97
C LEU A 416 11.17 26.17 -18.14
N ALA A 417 10.31 25.39 -17.47
CA ALA A 417 10.28 23.93 -17.59
C ALA A 417 9.91 23.49 -19.01
N LEU A 418 8.84 24.06 -19.58
CA LEU A 418 8.34 23.72 -20.91
C LEU A 418 9.31 24.10 -22.03
N ASN A 419 10.02 25.21 -21.91
CA ASN A 419 11.06 25.59 -22.88
C ASN A 419 12.32 24.76 -22.69
N ALA A 420 12.69 24.46 -21.45
CA ALA A 420 13.87 23.66 -21.17
C ALA A 420 13.75 22.26 -21.77
N ILE A 421 12.59 21.60 -21.59
CA ILE A 421 12.39 20.22 -22.03
C ILE A 421 12.33 20.05 -23.55
N GLN A 422 12.20 21.13 -24.33
CA GLN A 422 12.30 21.06 -25.79
C GLN A 422 13.74 20.86 -26.27
N ARG A 423 14.74 21.29 -25.49
CA ARG A 423 16.17 21.12 -25.81
C ARG A 423 16.65 19.70 -25.53
N GLN A 424 17.74 19.24 -26.16
CA GLN A 424 18.31 17.91 -25.90
C GLN A 424 19.36 17.92 -24.78
N GLY A 425 19.39 16.87 -23.97
CA GLY A 425 20.36 16.68 -22.91
C GLY A 425 20.13 17.63 -21.73
N VAL A 426 18.88 17.82 -21.32
CA VAL A 426 18.50 18.69 -20.21
C VAL A 426 18.24 17.92 -18.92
N THR A 427 18.43 18.61 -17.80
CA THR A 427 18.00 18.15 -16.48
C THR A 427 17.13 19.25 -15.91
N ILE A 428 15.91 18.89 -15.51
CA ILE A 428 14.95 19.78 -14.89
C ILE A 428 14.65 19.23 -13.50
N THR A 429 14.76 20.08 -12.49
CA THR A 429 14.35 19.75 -11.12
C THR A 429 13.17 20.64 -10.76
N ILE A 430 12.00 20.05 -10.53
CA ILE A 430 10.80 20.73 -10.05
C ILE A 430 10.74 20.51 -8.53
N LYS A 431 10.93 21.59 -7.78
CA LYS A 431 10.91 21.58 -6.31
C LYS A 431 9.79 22.44 -5.78
N GLY A 432 9.31 22.08 -4.59
CA GLY A 432 8.29 22.83 -3.88
C GLY A 432 7.57 21.95 -2.88
N PRO A 433 6.89 22.51 -1.87
CA PRO A 433 6.19 21.68 -0.90
C PRO A 433 5.09 20.79 -1.50
N ARG A 434 4.54 19.88 -0.69
CA ARG A 434 3.37 19.08 -1.08
C ARG A 434 2.20 19.98 -1.53
N GLN A 435 1.38 19.47 -2.46
CA GLN A 435 0.18 20.12 -3.01
C GLN A 435 0.39 21.47 -3.73
N MET A 436 1.60 21.72 -4.25
CA MET A 436 1.91 22.90 -5.07
C MET A 436 1.66 22.72 -6.57
N GLY A 437 1.23 21.53 -7.00
CA GLY A 437 1.07 21.21 -8.42
C GLY A 437 2.38 20.82 -9.12
N LYS A 438 3.33 20.22 -8.38
CA LYS A 438 4.59 19.70 -8.93
C LYS A 438 4.33 18.62 -9.98
N SER A 439 3.56 17.60 -9.61
CA SER A 439 3.18 16.50 -10.51
C SER A 439 2.40 17.03 -11.72
N SER A 440 1.51 18.01 -11.54
CA SER A 440 0.81 18.67 -12.66
C SER A 440 1.78 19.36 -13.63
N LEU A 441 2.81 20.06 -13.12
CA LEU A 441 3.85 20.64 -13.97
C LEU A 441 4.72 19.57 -14.63
N LEU A 442 5.03 18.47 -13.94
CA LEU A 442 5.78 17.34 -14.50
C LEU A 442 5.03 16.71 -15.68
N ILE A 443 3.73 16.46 -15.55
CA ILE A 443 2.89 15.94 -16.65
C ILE A 443 2.87 16.91 -17.84
N ARG A 444 2.71 18.21 -17.61
CA ARG A 444 2.79 19.21 -18.69
C ARG A 444 4.17 19.25 -19.36
N THR A 445 5.23 19.09 -18.57
CA THR A 445 6.61 18.97 -19.08
C THR A 445 6.78 17.71 -19.93
N CYS A 446 6.17 16.59 -19.53
CA CYS A 446 6.13 15.35 -20.31
C CYS A 446 5.36 15.55 -21.63
N ASN A 447 4.19 16.21 -21.59
CA ASN A 447 3.41 16.49 -22.79
C ASN A 447 4.18 17.39 -23.78
N ALA A 448 4.86 18.42 -23.28
CA ALA A 448 5.74 19.25 -24.11
C ALA A 448 6.91 18.45 -24.71
N ALA A 449 7.47 17.49 -23.98
CA ALA A 449 8.50 16.59 -24.49
C ALA A 449 7.97 15.67 -25.62
N MET A 450 6.78 15.08 -25.43
CA MET A 450 6.12 14.25 -26.43
C MET A 450 5.81 15.06 -27.70
N ASN A 451 5.32 16.29 -27.56
CA ASN A 451 5.08 17.21 -28.68
C ASN A 451 6.38 17.62 -29.39
N ALA A 452 7.52 17.60 -28.70
CA ALA A 452 8.85 17.79 -29.28
C ALA A 452 9.43 16.52 -29.91
N GLY A 453 8.66 15.43 -30.01
CA GLY A 453 9.06 14.17 -30.64
C GLY A 453 9.97 13.29 -29.77
N LYS A 454 9.89 13.41 -28.45
CA LYS A 454 10.67 12.59 -27.51
C LYS A 454 9.81 11.50 -26.90
N ARG A 455 10.40 10.33 -26.62
CA ARG A 455 9.74 9.33 -25.76
C ARG A 455 9.83 9.79 -24.32
N VAL A 456 8.76 9.60 -23.56
CA VAL A 456 8.74 9.81 -22.11
C VAL A 456 8.62 8.45 -21.43
N ALA A 457 9.42 8.24 -20.38
CA ALA A 457 9.25 7.19 -19.39
C ALA A 457 8.98 7.87 -18.04
N PHE A 458 7.78 7.65 -17.48
CA PHE A 458 7.34 8.28 -16.24
C PHE A 458 7.42 7.29 -15.07
N LEU A 459 8.32 7.54 -14.13
CA LEU A 459 8.53 6.73 -12.94
C LEU A 459 7.95 7.41 -11.72
N ASP A 460 6.96 6.79 -11.08
CA ASP A 460 6.59 7.13 -9.71
C ASP A 460 7.36 6.22 -8.75
N PHE A 461 8.19 6.80 -7.87
CA PHE A 461 8.92 6.02 -6.87
C PHE A 461 8.00 5.31 -5.87
N GLN A 462 6.72 5.66 -5.81
CA GLN A 462 5.70 4.94 -5.03
C GLN A 462 5.48 3.50 -5.51
N LEU A 463 5.84 3.18 -6.76
CA LEU A 463 5.72 1.82 -7.33
C LEU A 463 6.73 0.82 -6.76
N PHE A 464 7.84 1.28 -6.18
CA PHE A 464 8.81 0.38 -5.55
C PHE A 464 8.31 -0.09 -4.18
N ASP A 465 8.30 -1.41 -3.98
CA ASP A 465 8.05 -1.99 -2.66
C ASP A 465 9.23 -1.73 -1.69
N GLN A 466 9.01 -2.03 -0.42
CA GLN A 466 10.03 -1.80 0.60
C GLN A 466 11.27 -2.69 0.40
N SER A 467 11.10 -3.89 -0.17
CA SER A 467 12.21 -4.80 -0.49
C SER A 467 13.15 -4.21 -1.54
N ALA A 468 12.62 -3.59 -2.59
CA ALA A 468 13.41 -2.90 -3.59
C ALA A 468 14.12 -1.69 -2.97
N LEU A 469 13.43 -0.87 -2.18
CA LEU A 469 14.03 0.30 -1.54
C LEU A 469 15.09 -0.05 -0.48
N THR A 470 15.14 -1.28 0.02
CA THR A 470 16.16 -1.74 0.99
C THR A 470 17.29 -2.55 0.35
N ASN A 471 17.16 -2.99 -0.91
CA ASN A 471 18.17 -3.77 -1.61
C ASN A 471 18.60 -3.08 -2.91
N ALA A 472 19.84 -2.56 -2.93
CA ALA A 472 20.39 -1.87 -4.07
C ALA A 472 20.37 -2.72 -5.36
N ASP A 473 20.82 -3.98 -5.30
CA ASP A 473 20.89 -4.83 -6.51
C ASP A 473 19.49 -5.06 -7.11
N LEU A 474 18.51 -5.34 -6.24
CA LEU A 474 17.12 -5.51 -6.64
C LEU A 474 16.55 -4.22 -7.24
N PHE A 475 16.74 -3.08 -6.56
CA PHE A 475 16.29 -1.78 -7.05
C PHE A 475 16.83 -1.45 -8.44
N PHE A 476 18.15 -1.55 -8.62
CA PHE A 476 18.77 -1.17 -9.89
C PHE A 476 18.36 -2.12 -11.04
N ARG A 477 18.13 -3.41 -10.76
CA ARG A 477 17.58 -4.35 -11.74
C ARG A 477 16.15 -4.00 -12.10
N GLN A 478 15.28 -3.83 -11.10
CA GLN A 478 13.87 -3.47 -11.31
C GLN A 478 13.74 -2.14 -12.04
N PHE A 479 14.54 -1.14 -11.69
CA PHE A 479 14.59 0.14 -12.38
C PHE A 479 14.98 -0.02 -13.85
N CYS A 480 15.97 -0.85 -14.17
CA CYS A 480 16.34 -1.12 -15.56
C CYS A 480 15.28 -1.93 -16.32
N THR A 481 14.69 -2.97 -15.71
CA THR A 481 13.62 -3.77 -16.32
C THR A 481 12.40 -2.89 -16.59
N TRP A 482 11.94 -2.15 -15.58
CA TRP A 482 10.83 -1.20 -15.70
C TRP A 482 11.06 -0.19 -16.84
N LEU A 483 12.24 0.44 -16.89
CA LEU A 483 12.54 1.41 -17.95
C LEU A 483 12.53 0.76 -19.34
N THR A 484 12.91 -0.50 -19.43
CA THR A 484 12.93 -1.26 -20.69
C THR A 484 11.52 -1.58 -21.16
N ASP A 485 10.67 -2.02 -20.24
CA ASP A 485 9.25 -2.29 -20.50
C ASP A 485 8.51 -1.01 -20.91
N GLU A 486 8.76 0.11 -20.22
CA GLU A 486 8.13 1.41 -20.47
C GLU A 486 8.43 1.98 -21.88
N ILE A 487 9.63 1.69 -22.40
CA ILE A 487 10.03 2.09 -23.75
C ILE A 487 9.86 0.97 -24.78
N GLU A 488 9.21 -0.13 -24.41
CA GLU A 488 8.83 -1.26 -25.26
C GLU A 488 10.04 -1.92 -25.96
N MET A 489 11.15 -2.05 -25.23
CA MET A 489 12.35 -2.75 -25.68
C MET A 489 12.45 -4.15 -25.06
N ALA A 490 13.34 -5.00 -25.58
CA ALA A 490 13.55 -6.33 -25.02
C ALA A 490 14.37 -6.25 -23.72
N ASP A 491 13.92 -6.90 -22.65
CA ASP A 491 14.70 -6.96 -21.40
C ASP A 491 16.02 -7.72 -21.61
N ARG A 492 17.15 -7.02 -21.37
CA ARG A 492 18.51 -7.59 -21.36
C ARG A 492 19.25 -7.34 -20.05
N VAL A 493 18.55 -7.03 -18.96
CA VAL A 493 19.15 -6.68 -17.66
C VAL A 493 20.07 -7.79 -17.17
N ALA A 494 19.66 -9.06 -17.30
CA ALA A 494 20.46 -10.21 -16.89
C ALA A 494 21.85 -10.25 -17.57
N GLU A 495 21.93 -9.91 -18.85
CA GLU A 495 23.19 -9.90 -19.61
C GLU A 495 24.18 -8.85 -19.05
N TYR A 496 23.67 -7.67 -18.70
CA TYR A 496 24.47 -6.56 -18.18
C TYR A 496 24.83 -6.74 -16.70
N TRP A 497 24.06 -7.54 -15.96
CA TRP A 497 24.31 -7.79 -14.54
C TRP A 497 25.36 -8.86 -14.24
N ASN A 498 25.73 -9.68 -15.23
CA ASN A 498 26.81 -10.67 -15.10
C ASN A 498 28.23 -10.04 -15.08
N LEU A 499 28.34 -8.73 -15.28
CA LEU A 499 29.63 -8.02 -15.29
C LEU A 499 30.13 -7.76 -13.85
N PRO A 500 31.45 -7.82 -13.59
CA PRO A 500 32.05 -7.53 -12.29
C PRO A 500 32.15 -6.01 -12.04
N LEU A 501 31.01 -5.34 -12.01
CA LEU A 501 30.87 -3.88 -11.86
C LEU A 501 29.90 -3.56 -10.73
N GLY A 502 29.99 -2.35 -10.16
CA GLY A 502 29.00 -1.89 -9.18
C GLY A 502 27.63 -1.62 -9.84
N ASN A 503 26.55 -1.58 -9.05
CA ASN A 503 25.18 -1.44 -9.55
C ASN A 503 24.99 -0.19 -10.41
N SER A 504 25.45 0.98 -9.95
CA SER A 504 25.39 2.22 -10.74
C SER A 504 26.15 2.13 -12.06
N GLN A 505 27.27 1.39 -12.11
CA GLN A 505 28.04 1.19 -13.33
C GLN A 505 27.33 0.24 -14.30
N ARG A 506 26.72 -0.84 -13.80
CA ARG A 506 25.90 -1.77 -14.59
C ARG A 506 24.71 -1.04 -15.21
N CYS A 507 23.96 -0.31 -14.39
CA CYS A 507 22.83 0.51 -14.83
C CYS A 507 23.27 1.57 -15.89
N THR A 508 24.34 2.32 -15.62
CA THR A 508 24.90 3.29 -16.57
C THR A 508 25.26 2.66 -17.91
N ARG A 509 25.85 1.46 -17.91
CA ARG A 509 26.17 0.73 -19.14
C ARG A 509 24.93 0.23 -19.85
N TYR A 510 23.96 -0.29 -19.11
CA TYR A 510 22.69 -0.75 -19.65
C TYR A 510 21.98 0.39 -20.39
N ILE A 511 21.77 1.53 -19.73
CA ILE A 511 21.12 2.68 -20.36
C ILE A 511 21.96 3.24 -21.52
N GLY A 512 23.25 3.49 -21.31
CA GLY A 512 24.06 4.17 -22.32
C GLY A 512 24.46 3.31 -23.53
N ARG A 513 24.67 2.00 -23.35
CA ARG A 513 25.16 1.11 -24.42
C ARG A 513 24.09 0.23 -25.05
N TYR A 514 23.01 -0.05 -24.32
CA TYR A 514 21.86 -0.78 -24.84
C TYR A 514 20.71 0.16 -25.15
N LEU A 515 20.03 0.70 -24.11
CA LEU A 515 18.78 1.45 -24.32
C LEU A 515 18.97 2.63 -25.26
N LEU A 516 19.78 3.64 -24.92
CA LEU A 516 19.95 4.83 -25.76
C LEU A 516 20.53 4.50 -27.15
N LYS A 517 21.41 3.50 -27.23
CA LYS A 517 22.07 3.13 -28.48
C LYS A 517 21.12 2.44 -29.47
N GLU A 518 20.30 1.51 -28.99
CA GLU A 518 19.38 0.74 -29.83
C GLU A 518 18.04 1.45 -30.02
N PHE A 519 17.59 2.26 -29.04
CA PHE A 519 16.34 3.01 -29.10
C PHE A 519 16.36 4.12 -30.17
N GLY A 520 17.51 4.79 -30.34
CA GLY A 520 17.75 5.70 -31.46
C GLY A 520 16.96 7.02 -31.47
N GLN A 521 16.15 7.29 -30.44
CA GLN A 521 15.38 8.53 -30.28
C GLN A 521 15.58 9.15 -28.89
N PRO A 522 15.37 10.47 -28.72
CA PRO A 522 15.51 11.11 -27.41
C PRO A 522 14.50 10.54 -26.40
N LEU A 523 14.99 10.29 -25.19
CA LEU A 523 14.25 9.73 -24.07
C LEU A 523 14.24 10.73 -22.92
N VAL A 524 13.06 11.00 -22.36
CA VAL A 524 12.89 11.72 -21.11
C VAL A 524 12.59 10.72 -20.02
N LEU A 525 13.43 10.69 -18.98
CA LEU A 525 13.14 9.99 -17.74
C LEU A 525 12.56 10.99 -16.75
N ALA A 526 11.24 10.97 -16.59
CA ALA A 526 10.51 11.75 -15.62
C ALA A 526 10.34 10.94 -14.33
N MET A 527 10.69 11.50 -13.18
CA MET A 527 10.64 10.82 -11.89
C MET A 527 9.87 11.66 -10.88
N ASP A 528 8.80 11.10 -10.33
CA ASP A 528 8.00 11.68 -9.25
C ASP A 528 8.24 10.96 -7.91
N GLU A 529 7.96 11.65 -6.80
CA GLU A 529 8.12 11.16 -5.42
C GLU A 529 9.51 10.53 -5.13
N VAL A 530 10.56 11.07 -5.75
CA VAL A 530 11.95 10.60 -5.59
C VAL A 530 12.44 10.63 -4.14
N GLU A 531 11.73 11.35 -3.27
CA GLU A 531 12.00 11.38 -1.84
C GLU A 531 11.98 10.01 -1.15
N ARG A 532 11.26 9.02 -1.70
CA ARG A 532 11.30 7.65 -1.15
C ARG A 532 12.69 7.01 -1.23
N ALA A 533 13.52 7.45 -2.19
CA ALA A 533 14.88 6.96 -2.33
C ALA A 533 15.87 7.65 -1.36
N PHE A 534 15.44 8.66 -0.59
CA PHE A 534 16.34 9.37 0.35
C PHE A 534 16.69 8.56 1.60
N ASP A 535 15.82 7.64 2.01
CA ASP A 535 16.02 6.80 3.19
C ASP A 535 16.76 5.48 2.88
N THR A 536 17.17 5.26 1.62
CA THR A 536 17.83 4.02 1.20
C THR A 536 19.34 4.08 1.41
N GLU A 537 19.97 2.92 1.66
CA GLU A 537 21.43 2.83 1.80
C GLU A 537 22.17 3.20 0.50
N PHE A 538 21.53 3.01 -0.65
CA PHE A 538 22.10 3.27 -1.97
C PHE A 538 21.79 4.66 -2.53
N ARG A 539 21.17 5.56 -1.76
CA ARG A 539 20.76 6.89 -2.22
C ARG A 539 21.88 7.66 -2.93
N SER A 540 23.08 7.65 -2.34
CA SER A 540 24.24 8.40 -2.84
C SER A 540 24.73 7.82 -4.17
N ASP A 541 24.70 6.50 -4.31
CA ASP A 541 25.08 5.80 -5.54
C ASP A 541 24.07 6.03 -6.67
N PHE A 542 22.77 6.07 -6.35
CA PHE A 542 21.72 6.32 -7.32
C PHE A 542 21.70 7.78 -7.81
N PHE A 543 21.65 8.74 -6.88
CA PHE A 543 21.64 10.16 -7.24
C PHE A 543 22.97 10.62 -7.86
N GLY A 544 24.09 10.09 -7.37
CA GLY A 544 25.41 10.29 -7.97
C GLY A 544 25.50 9.77 -9.40
N MET A 545 24.84 8.65 -9.70
CA MET A 545 24.74 8.11 -11.06
C MET A 545 23.94 9.04 -11.99
N LEU A 546 22.77 9.51 -11.57
CA LEU A 546 21.96 10.45 -12.36
C LEU A 546 22.75 11.74 -12.67
N ARG A 547 23.49 12.25 -11.67
CA ARG A 547 24.37 13.41 -11.87
C ARG A 547 25.51 13.09 -12.84
N SER A 548 26.10 11.90 -12.78
CA SER A 548 27.11 11.47 -13.74
C SER A 548 26.56 11.47 -15.16
N TRP A 549 25.33 10.98 -15.39
CA TRP A 549 24.71 11.01 -16.72
C TRP A 549 24.54 12.43 -17.26
N HIS A 550 24.13 13.38 -16.41
CA HIS A 550 24.10 14.80 -16.78
C HIS A 550 25.48 15.31 -17.21
N ASN A 551 26.52 15.06 -16.40
CA ASN A 551 27.87 15.55 -16.69
C ASN A 551 28.47 14.92 -17.96
N ASN A 552 28.21 13.62 -18.19
CA ASN A 552 28.73 12.88 -19.33
C ASN A 552 28.25 13.41 -20.68
N ARG A 553 27.19 14.24 -20.72
CA ARG A 553 26.70 14.92 -21.93
C ARG A 553 27.77 15.80 -22.59
N ALA A 554 28.72 16.32 -21.81
CA ALA A 554 29.81 17.16 -22.31
C ALA A 554 30.84 16.37 -23.13
N THR A 555 31.13 15.12 -22.75
CA THR A 555 32.20 14.30 -23.32
C THR A 555 31.70 13.14 -24.17
N THR A 556 30.44 12.74 -24.00
CA THR A 556 29.89 11.53 -24.61
C THR A 556 28.51 11.82 -25.22
N PRO A 557 28.43 12.05 -26.54
CA PRO A 557 27.22 12.55 -27.21
C PRO A 557 25.95 11.72 -26.99
N ILE A 558 26.04 10.41 -26.76
CA ILE A 558 24.87 9.55 -26.54
C ILE A 558 24.02 10.02 -25.36
N TRP A 559 24.64 10.58 -24.31
CA TRP A 559 23.92 11.07 -23.13
C TRP A 559 23.11 12.34 -23.40
N LYS A 560 23.33 13.03 -24.53
CA LYS A 560 22.46 14.13 -24.97
C LYS A 560 21.08 13.63 -25.44
N GLN A 561 20.93 12.33 -25.69
CA GLN A 561 19.63 11.73 -25.99
C GLN A 561 18.80 11.46 -24.73
N LEU A 562 19.37 11.54 -23.53
CA LEU A 562 18.64 11.35 -22.28
C LEU A 562 18.40 12.68 -21.58
N ASP A 563 17.14 13.03 -21.38
CA ASP A 563 16.70 14.11 -20.52
C ASP A 563 16.23 13.58 -19.17
N LEU A 564 16.42 14.36 -18.11
CA LEU A 564 16.00 14.02 -16.76
C LEU A 564 15.01 15.07 -16.26
N ALA A 565 13.86 14.65 -15.75
CA ALA A 565 12.92 15.51 -15.02
C ALA A 565 12.68 14.92 -13.63
N LEU A 566 13.06 15.65 -12.58
CA LEU A 566 13.01 15.20 -11.19
C LEU A 566 12.02 16.07 -10.41
N VAL A 567 11.07 15.46 -9.70
CA VAL A 567 10.20 16.17 -8.75
C VAL A 567 10.63 15.83 -7.33
N THR A 568 10.71 16.82 -6.44
CA THR A 568 10.93 16.59 -5.01
C THR A 568 10.17 17.57 -4.13
N SER A 569 9.64 17.07 -3.00
CA SER A 569 8.97 17.90 -2.00
C SER A 569 9.88 18.46 -0.92
N THR A 570 11.16 18.05 -0.88
CA THR A 570 12.10 18.36 0.20
C THR A 570 13.39 18.97 -0.34
N GLU A 571 14.23 19.54 0.52
CA GLU A 571 15.52 20.10 0.15
C GLU A 571 16.59 19.00 0.04
N PRO A 572 17.11 18.68 -1.16
CA PRO A 572 17.93 17.47 -1.37
C PRO A 572 19.28 17.47 -0.65
N TYR A 573 19.85 18.64 -0.36
CA TYR A 573 21.14 18.76 0.33
C TYR A 573 21.09 18.34 1.81
N GLN A 574 19.90 18.17 2.38
CA GLN A 574 19.76 17.63 3.72
C GLN A 574 19.89 16.11 3.78
N LEU A 575 19.74 15.46 2.62
CA LEU A 575 19.59 14.01 2.50
C LEU A 575 20.73 13.40 1.69
N ILE A 576 21.39 14.20 0.86
CA ILE A 576 22.59 13.82 0.12
C ILE A 576 23.82 14.43 0.81
N ASP A 577 24.59 13.58 1.47
CA ASP A 577 25.76 13.96 2.28
C ASP A 577 26.82 14.76 1.48
N ASN A 578 26.97 14.45 0.18
CA ASN A 578 27.85 15.18 -0.72
C ASN A 578 27.06 15.97 -1.78
N LEU A 579 26.98 17.27 -1.60
CA LEU A 579 26.36 18.23 -2.54
C LEU A 579 26.85 18.07 -3.99
N ASN A 580 28.11 17.69 -4.19
CA ASN A 580 28.69 17.47 -5.52
C ASN A 580 28.25 16.15 -6.18
N GLN A 581 27.45 15.33 -5.49
CA GLN A 581 26.82 14.12 -6.03
C GLN A 581 25.32 14.33 -6.33
N SER A 582 24.74 15.45 -5.87
CA SER A 582 23.31 15.73 -6.06
C SER A 582 22.95 16.08 -7.51
N PRO A 583 21.99 15.39 -8.16
CA PRO A 583 21.47 15.75 -9.47
C PRO A 583 20.48 16.93 -9.41
N PHE A 584 20.04 17.32 -8.21
CA PHE A 584 19.04 18.37 -8.01
C PHE A 584 19.60 19.80 -8.10
N ASN A 585 20.93 19.91 -8.12
CA ASN A 585 21.65 21.19 -8.22
C ASN A 585 22.27 21.41 -9.60
N VAL A 586 21.85 20.63 -10.62
CA VAL A 586 22.34 20.76 -12.00
C VAL A 586 21.18 20.93 -12.98
N GLY A 587 21.45 21.59 -14.09
CA GLY A 587 20.41 21.94 -15.07
C GLY A 587 19.50 23.07 -14.58
N GLU A 588 18.24 23.02 -15.00
CA GLU A 588 17.23 24.02 -14.68
C GLU A 588 16.49 23.63 -13.40
N VAL A 589 16.55 24.49 -12.38
CA VAL A 589 15.86 24.26 -11.11
C VAL A 589 14.64 25.18 -11.02
N ILE A 590 13.46 24.58 -10.94
CA ILE A 590 12.15 25.23 -10.95
C ILE A 590 11.56 25.17 -9.54
N ASP A 591 11.51 26.30 -8.84
CA ASP A 591 10.87 26.42 -7.52
C ASP A 591 9.41 26.83 -7.68
N LEU A 592 8.48 26.00 -7.20
CA LEU A 592 7.06 26.33 -7.20
C LEU A 592 6.68 27.16 -5.98
N GLU A 593 6.24 28.38 -6.27
CA GLU A 593 5.74 29.32 -5.28
C GLU A 593 4.21 29.25 -5.15
N ASP A 594 3.70 29.84 -4.07
CA ASP A 594 2.26 30.06 -3.88
C ASP A 594 1.71 31.02 -4.94
N PHE A 595 0.40 30.95 -5.22
CA PHE A 595 -0.22 31.86 -6.17
C PHE A 595 -0.19 33.31 -5.69
N THR A 596 0.16 34.21 -6.60
CA THR A 596 -0.02 35.65 -6.42
C THR A 596 -1.51 36.01 -6.40
N ALA A 597 -1.85 37.19 -5.87
CA ALA A 597 -3.23 37.70 -5.91
C ALA A 597 -3.80 37.74 -7.35
N ALA A 598 -2.97 38.06 -8.34
CA ALA A 598 -3.38 38.06 -9.75
C ALA A 598 -3.71 36.64 -10.27
N GLN A 599 -2.97 35.62 -9.82
CA GLN A 599 -3.22 34.22 -10.15
C GLN A 599 -4.44 33.66 -9.42
N VAL A 600 -4.69 34.06 -8.16
CA VAL A 600 -5.93 33.73 -7.45
C VAL A 600 -7.14 34.34 -8.16
N ALA A 601 -7.05 35.60 -8.58
CA ALA A 601 -8.09 36.25 -9.38
C ALA A 601 -8.29 35.57 -10.75
N ASP A 602 -7.22 35.10 -11.40
CA ASP A 602 -7.32 34.29 -12.61
C ASP A 602 -8.07 32.98 -12.39
N LEU A 603 -7.73 32.28 -11.31
CA LEU A 603 -8.41 31.04 -10.95
C LEU A 603 -9.89 31.27 -10.61
N ASN A 604 -10.20 32.37 -9.92
CA ASN A 604 -11.59 32.78 -9.66
C ASN A 604 -12.34 33.03 -10.98
N ARG A 605 -11.74 33.74 -11.95
CA ARG A 605 -12.34 33.93 -13.29
C ARG A 605 -12.63 32.61 -14.00
N ARG A 606 -11.71 31.64 -13.93
CA ARG A 606 -11.90 30.28 -14.48
C ARG A 606 -13.04 29.52 -13.81
N HIS A 607 -13.36 29.85 -12.57
CA HIS A 607 -14.53 29.36 -11.84
C HIS A 607 -15.76 30.26 -11.99
N SER A 608 -15.84 31.09 -13.04
CA SER A 608 -16.96 32.01 -13.31
C SER A 608 -17.05 33.24 -12.40
N SER A 609 -15.92 33.68 -11.80
CA SER A 609 -15.81 34.91 -11.00
C SER A 609 -16.79 34.98 -9.82
N LEU A 610 -16.83 33.92 -9.02
CA LEU A 610 -17.78 33.75 -7.91
C LEU A 610 -17.47 34.65 -6.71
N LEU A 611 -16.19 34.99 -6.53
CA LEU A 611 -15.75 35.91 -5.49
C LEU A 611 -15.62 37.32 -6.03
N ASN A 612 -16.02 38.31 -5.23
CA ASN A 612 -15.71 39.71 -5.49
C ASN A 612 -14.30 40.09 -4.98
N ALA A 613 -13.80 41.27 -5.34
CA ALA A 613 -12.44 41.71 -5.02
C ALA A 613 -12.12 41.71 -3.51
N ASN A 614 -13.10 41.98 -2.64
CA ASN A 614 -12.90 41.92 -1.19
C ASN A 614 -12.79 40.46 -0.71
N GLU A 615 -13.64 39.57 -1.24
CA GLU A 615 -13.58 38.14 -0.92
C GLU A 615 -12.30 37.48 -1.47
N GLU A 616 -11.81 37.90 -2.64
CA GLU A 616 -10.50 37.47 -3.17
C GLU A 616 -9.36 37.87 -2.23
N GLN A 617 -9.39 39.10 -1.70
CA GLN A 617 -8.41 39.57 -0.73
C GLN A 617 -8.50 38.81 0.60
N GLN A 618 -9.71 38.48 1.06
CA GLN A 618 -9.93 37.64 2.24
C GLN A 618 -9.39 36.23 2.02
N LEU A 619 -9.64 35.62 0.86
CA LEU A 619 -9.13 34.31 0.49
C LEU A 619 -7.60 34.30 0.43
N MET A 620 -7.01 35.35 -0.17
CA MET A 620 -5.56 35.53 -0.22
C MET A 620 -4.97 35.67 1.18
N THR A 621 -5.61 36.41 2.07
CA THR A 621 -5.16 36.56 3.47
C THR A 621 -5.24 35.23 4.22
N LEU A 622 -6.33 34.48 4.03
CA LEU A 622 -6.57 33.21 4.72
C LEU A 622 -5.61 32.10 4.24
N LEU A 623 -5.44 31.96 2.93
CA LEU A 623 -4.77 30.82 2.29
C LEU A 623 -3.37 31.16 1.75
N ASN A 624 -2.98 32.43 1.71
CA ASN A 624 -1.71 32.92 1.16
C ASN A 624 -1.44 32.38 -0.26
N GLY A 625 -2.48 32.23 -1.09
CA GLY A 625 -2.33 31.73 -2.45
C GLY A 625 -2.01 30.24 -2.57
N HIS A 626 -2.16 29.45 -1.50
CA HIS A 626 -1.88 28.01 -1.54
C HIS A 626 -2.67 27.32 -2.68
N PRO A 627 -2.01 26.78 -3.73
CA PRO A 627 -2.69 26.36 -4.95
C PRO A 627 -3.85 25.39 -4.75
N TYR A 628 -3.64 24.31 -3.98
CA TYR A 628 -4.68 23.32 -3.69
C TYR A 628 -5.85 23.92 -2.89
N LEU A 629 -5.59 24.61 -1.77
CA LEU A 629 -6.63 25.18 -0.92
C LEU A 629 -7.45 26.26 -1.63
N VAL A 630 -6.81 27.09 -2.45
CA VAL A 630 -7.52 28.10 -3.25
C VAL A 630 -8.44 27.41 -4.27
N ARG A 631 -7.94 26.38 -4.97
CA ARG A 631 -8.77 25.60 -5.91
C ARG A 631 -9.93 24.91 -5.20
N LEU A 632 -9.69 24.31 -4.03
CA LEU A 632 -10.72 23.67 -3.22
C LEU A 632 -11.80 24.65 -2.77
N ALA A 633 -11.42 25.83 -2.30
CA ALA A 633 -12.35 26.89 -1.91
C ALA A 633 -13.26 27.30 -3.08
N LEU A 634 -12.66 27.60 -4.23
CA LEU A 634 -13.38 28.00 -5.44
C LEU A 634 -14.28 26.88 -5.96
N TYR A 635 -13.82 25.62 -5.94
CA TYR A 635 -14.62 24.46 -6.31
C TYR A 635 -15.85 24.29 -5.41
N LEU A 636 -15.71 24.42 -4.09
CA LEU A 636 -16.83 24.26 -3.14
C LEU A 636 -17.89 25.35 -3.33
N ILE A 637 -17.49 26.56 -3.67
CA ILE A 637 -18.43 27.65 -3.98
C ILE A 637 -19.05 27.44 -5.36
N ALA A 638 -18.26 27.07 -6.37
CA ALA A 638 -18.72 26.86 -7.75
C ALA A 638 -19.71 25.70 -7.87
N SER A 639 -19.50 24.64 -7.08
CA SER A 639 -20.40 23.50 -6.97
C SER A 639 -21.63 23.77 -6.09
N GLN A 640 -21.80 25.00 -5.59
CA GLN A 640 -22.90 25.42 -4.71
C GLN A 640 -23.01 24.61 -3.40
N ARG A 641 -21.92 23.96 -2.98
CA ARG A 641 -21.88 23.20 -1.73
C ARG A 641 -21.74 24.12 -0.51
N LEU A 642 -21.16 25.31 -0.69
CA LEU A 642 -20.99 26.32 0.34
C LEU A 642 -21.19 27.72 -0.24
N THR A 643 -21.75 28.60 0.58
CA THR A 643 -21.71 30.04 0.30
C THR A 643 -20.35 30.63 0.66
N THR A 644 -19.99 31.79 0.08
CA THR A 644 -18.75 32.50 0.41
C THR A 644 -18.67 32.84 1.90
N THR A 645 -19.80 33.24 2.49
CA THR A 645 -19.90 33.57 3.92
C THR A 645 -19.65 32.33 4.79
N GLU A 646 -20.21 31.17 4.45
CA GLU A 646 -19.99 29.93 5.18
C GLU A 646 -18.57 29.41 5.05
N LEU A 647 -17.95 29.55 3.87
CA LEU A 647 -16.56 29.16 3.63
C LEU A 647 -15.63 29.83 4.64
N PHE A 648 -15.72 31.16 4.77
CA PHE A 648 -14.87 31.91 5.70
C PHE A 648 -15.24 31.67 7.17
N ALA A 649 -16.54 31.63 7.49
CA ALA A 649 -17.01 31.44 8.86
C ALA A 649 -16.61 30.07 9.44
N LYS A 650 -16.52 29.03 8.60
CA LYS A 650 -16.19 27.66 9.00
C LYS A 650 -14.78 27.24 8.61
N ALA A 651 -13.92 28.15 8.14
CA ALA A 651 -12.62 27.82 7.56
C ALA A 651 -11.76 26.90 8.44
N THR A 652 -11.70 27.18 9.75
CA THR A 652 -10.93 26.41 10.74
C THR A 652 -11.75 25.31 11.43
N ALA A 653 -13.01 25.13 11.08
CA ALA A 653 -13.83 24.09 11.70
C ALA A 653 -13.38 22.69 11.24
N ASP A 654 -13.39 21.71 12.14
CA ASP A 654 -13.04 20.31 11.81
C ASP A 654 -13.93 19.70 10.71
N ASN A 655 -15.19 20.13 10.63
CA ASN A 655 -16.13 19.78 9.56
C ASN A 655 -16.30 20.90 8.52
N GLY A 656 -15.38 21.87 8.51
CA GLY A 656 -15.36 23.00 7.60
C GLY A 656 -14.81 22.65 6.21
N PRO A 657 -14.75 23.64 5.29
CA PRO A 657 -14.31 23.44 3.91
C PRO A 657 -12.91 22.84 3.77
N PHE A 658 -12.02 23.13 4.72
CA PHE A 658 -10.64 22.62 4.74
C PHE A 658 -10.43 21.54 5.80
N GLY A 659 -11.49 21.08 6.47
CA GLY A 659 -11.41 20.19 7.63
C GLY A 659 -10.63 18.93 7.34
N ASN A 660 -10.95 18.20 6.26
CA ASN A 660 -10.23 16.97 5.88
C ASN A 660 -8.72 17.19 5.72
N HIS A 661 -8.35 18.27 5.03
CA HIS A 661 -6.97 18.62 4.77
C HIS A 661 -6.20 18.98 6.06
N LEU A 662 -6.79 19.84 6.89
CA LEU A 662 -6.21 20.26 8.16
C LEU A 662 -6.03 19.10 9.13
N ARG A 663 -7.01 18.21 9.14
CA ARG A 663 -7.04 16.98 9.95
C ARG A 663 -5.97 15.98 9.55
N ASN A 664 -5.78 15.77 8.25
CA ASN A 664 -4.69 14.94 7.73
C ASN A 664 -3.31 15.49 8.16
N HIS A 665 -3.10 16.80 8.09
CA HIS A 665 -1.86 17.41 8.58
C HIS A 665 -1.70 17.31 10.09
N LEU A 666 -2.77 17.48 10.86
CA LEU A 666 -2.75 17.31 12.32
C LEU A 666 -2.34 15.88 12.70
N PHE A 667 -2.94 14.88 12.06
CA PHE A 667 -2.61 13.47 12.23
C PHE A 667 -1.13 13.18 11.89
N ARG A 668 -0.62 13.72 10.78
CA ARG A 668 0.79 13.58 10.37
C ARG A 668 1.78 14.27 11.32
N LEU A 669 1.39 15.37 11.94
CA LEU A 669 2.21 16.06 12.94
C LEU A 669 2.27 15.26 14.25
N HIS A 670 1.16 14.65 14.68
CA HIS A 670 1.13 13.84 15.90
C HIS A 670 1.92 12.53 15.78
N SER A 671 1.91 11.88 14.62
CA SER A 671 2.74 10.69 14.37
C SER A 671 4.25 10.97 14.37
N LYS A 672 4.66 12.25 14.38
CA LYS A 672 6.06 12.71 14.48
C LYS A 672 6.19 13.75 15.59
N ALA A 673 6.20 13.26 16.83
CA ALA A 673 6.17 14.09 18.03
C ALA A 673 7.25 15.20 18.07
N GLU A 674 8.38 15.01 17.40
CA GLU A 674 9.44 16.03 17.29
C GLU A 674 9.05 17.28 16.49
N LEU A 675 8.03 17.20 15.63
CA LEU A 675 7.60 18.32 14.78
C LEU A 675 6.66 19.29 15.50
N VAL A 676 5.92 18.80 16.50
CA VAL A 676 4.87 19.58 17.20
C VAL A 676 5.46 20.81 17.94
N PRO A 677 6.55 20.70 18.73
CA PRO A 677 7.12 21.85 19.42
C PRO A 677 7.59 22.94 18.47
N SER A 678 8.23 22.55 17.36
CA SER A 678 8.70 23.50 16.35
C SER A 678 7.55 24.15 15.58
N MET A 679 6.47 23.41 15.29
CA MET A 679 5.27 24.00 14.68
C MET A 679 4.64 25.05 15.62
N LEU A 680 4.55 24.76 16.92
CA LEU A 680 4.08 25.71 17.93
C LEU A 680 5.01 26.92 18.06
N GLN A 681 6.33 26.72 17.96
CA GLN A 681 7.32 27.80 17.96
C GLN A 681 7.10 28.73 16.77
N VAL A 682 6.90 28.18 15.57
CA VAL A 682 6.62 28.94 14.35
C VAL A 682 5.34 29.76 14.51
N ILE A 683 4.27 29.17 15.06
CA ILE A 683 2.98 29.85 15.27
C ILE A 683 3.07 30.98 16.29
N ARG A 684 3.87 30.84 17.36
CA ARG A 684 3.93 31.79 18.48
C ARG A 684 5.00 32.87 18.33
N HIS A 685 6.12 32.51 17.71
CA HIS A 685 7.34 33.31 17.71
C HIS A 685 7.88 33.62 16.32
N ASN A 686 7.25 33.10 15.26
CA ASN A 686 7.72 33.25 13.89
C ASN A 686 9.20 32.82 13.72
N SER A 687 9.59 31.76 14.44
CA SER A 687 10.92 31.17 14.41
C SER A 687 10.87 29.65 14.45
N CYS A 688 11.92 29.01 13.94
CA CYS A 688 12.16 27.58 14.10
C CYS A 688 13.67 27.41 14.31
N ASP A 689 14.07 26.95 15.49
CA ASP A 689 15.49 26.89 15.86
C ASP A 689 16.21 25.70 15.22
N ASP A 690 15.53 24.56 15.09
CA ASP A 690 16.08 23.39 14.38
C ASP A 690 15.82 23.51 12.88
N GLU A 691 16.88 23.84 12.15
CA GLU A 691 16.88 23.98 10.71
C GLU A 691 16.38 22.70 10.00
N ARG A 692 16.69 21.50 10.52
CA ARG A 692 16.21 20.23 9.94
C ARG A 692 14.70 20.09 10.10
N VAL A 693 14.16 20.49 11.25
CA VAL A 693 12.71 20.47 11.49
C VAL A 693 12.00 21.52 10.63
N PHE A 694 12.59 22.71 10.46
CA PHE A 694 12.08 23.73 9.53
C PHE A 694 11.88 23.15 8.13
N PHE A 695 12.89 22.48 7.57
CA PHE A 695 12.80 21.94 6.22
C PHE A 695 11.82 20.76 6.11
N ARG A 696 11.64 19.95 7.15
CA ARG A 696 10.57 18.93 7.21
C ARG A 696 9.18 19.57 7.19
N LEU A 697 8.95 20.60 8.01
CA LEU A 697 7.69 21.34 8.05
C LEU A 697 7.44 22.08 6.72
N ARG A 698 8.50 22.63 6.11
CA ARG A 698 8.43 23.30 4.80
C ARG A 698 8.07 22.31 3.70
N GLY A 699 8.70 21.13 3.66
CA GLY A 699 8.39 20.09 2.67
C GLY A 699 6.98 19.53 2.83
N ALA A 700 6.48 19.43 4.07
CA ALA A 700 5.08 19.13 4.37
C ALA A 700 4.10 20.25 3.93
N GLY A 701 4.60 21.44 3.56
CA GLY A 701 3.78 22.56 3.09
C GLY A 701 3.20 23.43 4.20
N LEU A 702 3.64 23.28 5.45
CA LEU A 702 3.04 23.92 6.62
C LEU A 702 3.66 25.28 6.98
N VAL A 703 4.94 25.49 6.63
CA VAL A 703 5.69 26.70 7.00
C VAL A 703 6.45 27.26 5.80
N ARG A 704 6.77 28.56 5.88
CA ARG A 704 7.62 29.26 4.91
C ARG A 704 8.58 30.20 5.62
N ARG A 705 9.61 30.66 4.91
CA ARG A 705 10.61 31.59 5.43
C ARG A 705 10.54 32.91 4.68
N GLU A 706 10.44 34.01 5.41
CA GLU A 706 10.51 35.38 4.91
C GLU A 706 11.75 36.06 5.51
N GLY A 707 12.80 36.21 4.72
CA GLY A 707 14.08 36.70 5.24
C GLY A 707 14.62 35.80 6.37
N ARG A 708 14.59 36.29 7.61
CA ARG A 708 15.05 35.56 8.81
C ARG A 708 13.93 34.94 9.63
N THR A 709 12.67 35.25 9.35
CA THR A 709 11.53 34.74 10.12
C THR A 709 10.95 33.51 9.44
N VAL A 710 10.55 32.52 10.25
CA VAL A 710 9.85 31.31 9.81
C VAL A 710 8.41 31.44 10.28
N ILE A 711 7.46 31.46 9.35
CA ILE A 711 6.05 31.69 9.65
C ILE A 711 5.19 30.53 9.15
N PRO A 712 3.98 30.33 9.70
CA PRO A 712 3.00 29.45 9.11
C PRO A 712 2.78 29.85 7.65
N ARG A 713 2.59 28.87 6.77
CA ARG A 713 2.48 29.15 5.34
C ARG A 713 1.29 30.03 5.02
N CYS A 714 0.17 29.78 5.68
CA CYS A 714 -1.05 30.57 5.57
C CYS A 714 -1.71 30.75 6.94
N GLN A 715 -2.61 31.74 7.03
CA GLN A 715 -3.33 32.07 8.25
C GLN A 715 -4.21 30.90 8.72
N LEU A 716 -4.81 30.16 7.78
CA LEU A 716 -5.60 28.96 8.07
C LEU A 716 -4.84 27.96 8.95
N TYR A 717 -3.59 27.65 8.60
CA TYR A 717 -2.75 26.75 9.39
C TYR A 717 -2.41 27.34 10.75
N ALA A 718 -2.08 28.64 10.80
CA ALA A 718 -1.77 29.31 12.04
C ALA A 718 -2.93 29.22 13.04
N ASP A 719 -4.16 29.44 12.58
CA ASP A 719 -5.35 29.44 13.44
C ASP A 719 -5.73 28.03 13.86
N TYR A 720 -5.81 27.09 12.90
CA TYR A 720 -6.20 25.72 13.19
C TYR A 720 -5.21 25.02 14.15
N PHE A 721 -3.91 25.09 13.86
CA PHE A 721 -2.92 24.39 14.68
C PHE A 721 -2.66 25.08 16.03
N ARG A 722 -2.92 26.38 16.17
CA ARG A 722 -2.84 27.06 17.47
C ARG A 722 -3.87 26.50 18.46
N GLU A 723 -5.05 26.16 17.97
CA GLU A 723 -6.15 25.62 18.78
C GLU A 723 -6.00 24.12 19.03
N ASN A 724 -5.46 23.38 18.05
CA ASN A 724 -5.44 21.92 18.06
C ASN A 724 -4.12 21.28 18.50
N LEU A 725 -2.97 21.97 18.38
CA LEU A 725 -1.69 21.47 18.91
C LEU A 725 -1.47 21.95 20.34
N ARG A 726 -1.02 21.03 21.21
CA ARG A 726 -0.51 21.36 22.55
C ARG A 726 0.94 20.89 22.66
N GLY A 727 1.75 21.73 23.31
CA GLY A 727 3.16 21.47 23.60
C GLY A 727 3.38 21.07 25.04
#